data_AF-A0A7U4QL43-F1
#
_entry.id   AF-A0A7U4QL43-F1
#
_cell.length_a   1.000
_cell.length_b   1.000
_cell.length_c   1.000
_cell.angle_alpha   90.00
_cell.angle_beta   90.00
_cell.angle_gamma   90.00
#
_symmetry.space_group_name_H-M   'P 1'
#
loop_
_entity.id
_entity.type
_entity.pdbx_description
1 polymer ?
#
loop_
_entity_poly.entity_id
_entity_poly.type
_entity_poly.pdbx_seq_one_letter_code
_entity_poly.pdbx_strand_id
1 'polypeptide(L)'
;MPSVGSVMVIGAGIAGIQAALDLAENGFKVYLVEKGPSIAGKMAQLDKTFPTNDCAMCILSPKLSECARNVNIDIITLAQIRSISGVPGHFKVVIHKTPRYIDEIKCTNCGLCIQYCPTLVPDKYNQGYSYTKCIHLPFTQAIPAIPMIEPDACLYLTDQMCQICFLACNYEAINFKQRPSELELEVGAIIIASGYEVFDARLKGEFGYGVFANVITSLEFERLISASGPYFGHIQRPSDNQPPKKIAWIQCVGSRDRRLNRGYCSSVCCMYATKEAILAKEHIKDLDATIFYIDIRAFGKGYERYYQRAEEQYGINYIKSHISTIKENPQNKNLIISYLNEEGQKTEAEFDLVVLSVGVSASVEMEELAQTLGIELNHYHFCQTNPFTPIETSRPGIYVCGMASAPKDIPEAVMDASGAAAAAESLLAESRFSLTKTKEMMPERDVSEEEPKIGVFICHCGTNIGGVLNVPQLVEYSKKLPNVVYAQNVLYACATDAQELIKKAVIEQGLNRLVIAACTPRSHLPLFQEVAAEAGLNPYLVEMANIREHNAWVHSRAVKVAMLKAQAAIRMAVARAVRLKPLQPRQYSVTQSALVIGGGISGMTAALELAKQGFEVHLLEKTNQLGGVAKRIPKTIEGKDVKTFLKTLISQVEKEERIKLYLNTEVLKTEGFIGNFITKIRNRTTNEEREIRHGIVIMATGAQEFKPHGFYDYGKHPNIFTSLELKEKIAQDKEQFKDKKQVVFIQCVGSRNEERPYCSRTCCTLAIENALALKEINPEIDIYILYRDVRTYGLKEDYYAQAREKNVKFIRFEKKTLHKFQWKENKLRCAYMNQV
;
A
#
# COMPACT_ATOMS: atom_id res chain seq x y z
N MET A 1 0.01 23.73 29.57
CA MET A 1 -0.83 22.56 29.83
C MET A 1 -0.19 21.38 29.12
N PRO A 2 -0.09 20.19 29.73
CA PRO A 2 0.39 18.99 29.02
C PRO A 2 -0.46 18.77 27.77
N SER A 3 0.14 18.29 26.68
CA SER A 3 -0.59 18.06 25.43
C SER A 3 -1.67 16.99 25.61
N VAL A 4 -2.68 16.98 24.75
CA VAL A 4 -3.70 15.94 24.79
C VAL A 4 -3.15 14.65 24.18
N GLY A 5 -3.19 13.54 24.93
CA GLY A 5 -2.67 12.22 24.50
C GLY A 5 -3.56 11.48 23.51
N SER A 6 -4.19 12.20 22.58
CA SER A 6 -5.02 11.64 21.52
C SER A 6 -4.65 12.20 20.15
N VAL A 7 -4.89 11.42 19.10
CA VAL A 7 -4.60 11.79 17.72
C VAL A 7 -5.82 11.52 16.85
N MET A 8 -6.15 12.47 15.97
CA MET A 8 -7.17 12.26 14.94
C MET A 8 -6.53 11.81 13.63
N VAL A 9 -7.04 10.73 13.05
CA VAL A 9 -6.64 10.27 11.71
C VAL A 9 -7.82 10.47 10.77
N ILE A 10 -7.66 11.30 9.73
CA ILE A 10 -8.71 11.68 8.79
C ILE A 10 -8.55 10.87 7.51
N GLY A 11 -9.49 9.94 7.27
CA GLY A 11 -9.47 8.98 6.18
C GLY A 11 -8.95 7.62 6.65
N ALA A 12 -9.73 6.56 6.41
CA ALA A 12 -9.49 5.23 6.93
C ALA A 12 -9.22 4.20 5.83
N GLY A 13 -8.46 4.61 4.80
CA GLY A 13 -7.78 3.67 3.91
C GLY A 13 -6.60 2.98 4.59
N ILE A 14 -5.85 2.14 3.85
CA ILE A 14 -4.70 1.40 4.40
C ILE A 14 -3.68 2.28 5.14
N ALA A 15 -3.44 3.52 4.68
CA ALA A 15 -2.54 4.45 5.33
C ALA A 15 -3.09 4.95 6.68
N GLY A 16 -4.37 5.36 6.74
CA GLY A 16 -4.98 5.81 7.98
C GLY A 16 -5.14 4.68 9.00
N ILE A 17 -5.49 3.48 8.53
CA ILE A 17 -5.53 2.26 9.35
C ILE A 17 -4.16 1.98 9.95
N GLN A 18 -3.08 2.02 9.15
CA GLN A 18 -1.74 1.79 9.67
C GLN A 18 -1.35 2.84 10.72
N ALA A 19 -1.57 4.12 10.45
CA ALA A 19 -1.26 5.19 11.39
C ALA A 19 -2.04 5.03 12.70
N ALA A 20 -3.32 4.67 12.63
CA ALA A 20 -4.16 4.46 13.80
C ALA A 20 -3.69 3.27 14.65
N LEU A 21 -3.29 2.16 14.02
CA LEU A 21 -2.74 1.00 14.72
C LEU A 21 -1.42 1.34 15.40
N ASP A 22 -0.47 1.93 14.68
CA ASP A 22 0.84 2.30 15.24
C ASP A 22 0.69 3.22 16.45
N LEU A 23 -0.15 4.26 16.35
CA LEU A 23 -0.43 5.19 17.45
C LEU A 23 -1.07 4.48 18.65
N ALA A 24 -2.05 3.60 18.42
CA ALA A 24 -2.74 2.90 19.49
C ALA A 24 -1.83 1.90 20.21
N GLU A 25 -1.00 1.17 19.47
CA GLU A 25 0.03 0.26 20.02
C GLU A 25 1.09 1.04 20.82
N ASN A 26 1.42 2.26 20.39
CA ASN A 26 2.39 3.13 21.05
C ASN A 26 1.81 3.94 22.22
N GLY A 27 0.55 3.72 22.60
CA GLY A 27 -0.04 4.28 23.81
C GLY A 27 -0.83 5.56 23.62
N PHE A 28 -1.41 5.81 22.45
CA PHE A 28 -2.24 6.99 22.20
C PHE A 28 -3.70 6.62 21.96
N LYS A 29 -4.63 7.48 22.40
CA LYS A 29 -6.03 7.38 22.00
C LYS A 29 -6.18 7.87 20.57
N VAL A 30 -6.87 7.12 19.71
CA VAL A 30 -7.04 7.48 18.30
C VAL A 30 -8.51 7.66 17.97
N TYR A 31 -8.81 8.74 17.25
CA TYR A 31 -10.09 8.96 16.59
C TYR A 31 -9.89 8.77 15.08
N LEU A 32 -10.34 7.64 14.55
CA LEU A 32 -10.23 7.30 13.13
C LEU A 32 -11.50 7.74 12.41
N VAL A 33 -11.43 8.87 11.73
CA VAL A 33 -12.57 9.54 11.08
C VAL A 33 -12.65 9.11 9.62
N GLU A 34 -13.79 8.58 9.19
CA GLU A 34 -14.04 8.11 7.83
C GLU A 34 -15.30 8.75 7.26
N LYS A 35 -15.17 9.33 6.06
CA LYS A 35 -16.29 9.93 5.33
C LYS A 35 -17.31 8.88 4.93
N GLY A 36 -16.84 7.73 4.48
CA GLY A 36 -17.66 6.61 4.07
C GLY A 36 -18.32 5.86 5.24
N PRO A 37 -19.22 4.92 4.92
CA PRO A 37 -19.91 4.06 5.89
C PRO A 37 -19.00 2.99 6.53
N SER A 38 -17.80 2.78 5.99
CA SER A 38 -16.85 1.75 6.41
C SER A 38 -15.42 2.21 6.15
N ILE A 39 -14.50 1.80 7.03
CA ILE A 39 -13.06 1.85 6.81
C ILE A 39 -12.66 0.83 5.73
N ALA A 40 -11.42 0.94 5.23
CA ALA A 40 -10.69 0.08 4.27
C ALA A 40 -10.23 0.83 3.00
N GLY A 41 -10.97 1.87 2.59
CA GLY A 41 -10.73 2.62 1.36
C GLY A 41 -10.69 1.74 0.10
N LYS A 42 -10.02 2.23 -0.95
CA LYS A 42 -9.97 1.54 -2.25
C LYS A 42 -9.21 0.22 -2.25
N MET A 43 -8.36 -0.04 -1.26
CA MET A 43 -7.64 -1.32 -1.19
C MET A 43 -8.59 -2.51 -1.04
N ALA A 44 -9.76 -2.33 -0.40
CA ALA A 44 -10.78 -3.37 -0.31
C ALA A 44 -11.42 -3.72 -1.66
N GLN A 45 -11.32 -2.87 -2.69
CA GLN A 45 -11.86 -3.14 -4.02
C GLN A 45 -10.91 -3.96 -4.89
N LEU A 46 -9.62 -4.01 -4.54
CA LEU A 46 -8.59 -4.73 -5.32
C LEU A 46 -8.70 -6.24 -5.07
N ASP A 47 -8.43 -7.05 -6.09
CA ASP A 47 -8.36 -8.52 -5.91
C ASP A 47 -7.04 -8.94 -5.26
N LYS A 48 -5.92 -8.61 -5.93
CA LYS A 48 -4.55 -8.85 -5.44
C LYS A 48 -3.70 -7.59 -5.48
N THR A 49 -2.53 -7.61 -4.84
CA THR A 49 -1.57 -6.51 -4.81
C THR A 49 -0.26 -6.89 -5.48
N PHE A 50 0.30 -5.98 -6.28
CA PHE A 50 1.65 -6.16 -6.84
C PHE A 50 2.73 -5.81 -5.80
N PRO A 51 3.95 -6.33 -5.92
CA PRO A 51 4.43 -7.30 -6.91
C PRO A 51 4.29 -8.76 -6.44
N THR A 52 3.74 -9.00 -5.25
CA THR A 52 3.68 -10.34 -4.66
C THR A 52 2.52 -11.17 -5.17
N ASN A 53 1.47 -10.52 -5.71
CA ASN A 53 0.17 -11.13 -6.02
C ASN A 53 -0.52 -11.70 -4.77
N ASP A 54 -0.26 -11.13 -3.60
CA ASP A 54 -1.05 -11.45 -2.41
C ASP A 54 -2.47 -10.92 -2.57
N CYS A 55 -3.46 -11.67 -2.10
CA CYS A 55 -4.84 -11.19 -2.04
C CYS A 55 -4.91 -9.94 -1.17
N ALA A 56 -5.50 -8.85 -1.69
CA ALA A 56 -5.53 -7.56 -1.00
C ALA A 56 -6.27 -7.67 0.35
N MET A 57 -7.40 -8.39 0.36
CA MET A 57 -8.18 -8.62 1.57
C MET A 57 -7.44 -9.47 2.61
N CYS A 58 -6.51 -10.35 2.21
CA CYS A 58 -5.72 -11.14 3.16
C CYS A 58 -4.72 -10.29 3.96
N ILE A 59 -4.31 -9.15 3.42
CA ILE A 59 -3.43 -8.19 4.11
C ILE A 59 -4.28 -7.16 4.86
N LEU A 60 -5.40 -6.74 4.28
CA LEU A 60 -6.24 -5.68 4.83
C LEU A 60 -7.15 -6.17 5.96
N SER A 61 -7.81 -7.33 5.82
CA SER A 61 -8.78 -7.85 6.79
C SER A 61 -8.22 -8.01 8.21
N PRO A 62 -6.99 -8.48 8.43
CA PRO A 62 -6.39 -8.49 9.77
C PRO A 62 -6.35 -7.10 10.40
N LYS A 63 -5.89 -6.09 9.65
CA LYS A 63 -5.79 -4.71 10.13
C LYS A 63 -7.15 -4.08 10.40
N LEU A 64 -8.15 -4.39 9.56
CA LEU A 64 -9.53 -3.97 9.82
C LEU A 64 -10.02 -4.55 11.15
N SER A 65 -9.87 -5.87 11.34
CA SER A 65 -10.28 -6.55 12.56
C SER A 65 -9.56 -6.03 13.79
N GLU A 66 -8.26 -5.74 13.66
CA GLU A 66 -7.43 -5.19 14.73
C GLU A 66 -7.92 -3.80 15.14
N CYS A 67 -8.18 -2.90 14.17
CA CYS A 67 -8.80 -1.60 14.45
C CYS A 67 -10.15 -1.74 15.17
N ALA A 68 -11.01 -2.65 14.71
CA ALA A 68 -12.34 -2.83 15.29
C ALA A 68 -12.31 -3.34 16.74
N ARG A 69 -11.29 -4.14 17.09
CA ARG A 69 -11.14 -4.75 18.42
C ARG A 69 -10.24 -3.93 19.36
N ASN A 70 -9.62 -2.86 18.87
CA ASN A 70 -8.72 -2.03 19.65
C ASN A 70 -9.51 -0.99 20.45
N VAL A 71 -9.48 -1.11 21.78
CA VAL A 71 -10.20 -0.21 22.72
C VAL A 71 -9.69 1.24 22.70
N ASN A 72 -8.52 1.47 22.10
CA ASN A 72 -7.90 2.78 21.95
C ASN A 72 -8.18 3.43 20.60
N ILE A 73 -8.92 2.77 19.69
CA ILE A 73 -9.31 3.33 18.41
C ILE A 73 -10.84 3.51 18.38
N ASP A 74 -11.29 4.76 18.32
CA ASP A 74 -12.70 5.07 18.06
C ASP A 74 -12.88 5.29 16.56
N ILE A 75 -13.61 4.37 15.91
CA ILE A 75 -13.95 4.48 14.49
C ILE A 75 -15.20 5.34 14.35
N ILE A 76 -15.07 6.49 13.68
CA ILE A 76 -16.15 7.45 13.47
C ILE A 76 -16.44 7.50 11.97
N THR A 77 -17.44 6.74 11.52
CA THR A 77 -17.86 6.69 10.11
C THR A 77 -18.94 7.73 9.78
N LEU A 78 -19.20 7.92 8.48
CA LEU A 78 -20.13 8.92 7.95
C LEU A 78 -19.81 10.31 8.50
N ALA A 79 -18.52 10.63 8.62
CA ALA A 79 -18.04 11.76 9.39
C ALA A 79 -17.06 12.61 8.59
N GLN A 80 -17.20 13.93 8.69
CA GLN A 80 -16.34 14.90 8.03
C GLN A 80 -15.95 16.00 9.02
N ILE A 81 -14.77 16.57 8.84
CA ILE A 81 -14.29 17.67 9.67
C ILE A 81 -14.99 18.95 9.23
N ARG A 82 -15.68 19.62 10.16
CA ARG A 82 -16.40 20.87 9.90
C ARG A 82 -15.54 22.09 10.24
N SER A 83 -14.84 22.04 11.38
CA SER A 83 -13.97 23.13 11.80
C SER A 83 -12.87 22.63 12.75
N ILE A 84 -11.80 23.40 12.82
CA ILE A 84 -10.69 23.20 13.76
C ILE A 84 -10.27 24.55 14.34
N SER A 85 -9.92 24.55 15.62
CA SER A 85 -9.25 25.66 16.30
C SER A 85 -8.14 25.13 17.19
N GLY A 86 -7.30 26.02 17.71
CA GLY A 86 -6.20 25.66 18.60
C GLY A 86 -4.85 25.45 17.90
N VAL A 87 -3.92 24.87 18.65
CA VAL A 87 -2.48 24.81 18.37
C VAL A 87 -1.97 23.38 18.55
N PRO A 88 -0.75 23.03 18.07
CA PRO A 88 -0.18 21.70 18.30
C PRO A 88 -0.25 21.28 19.77
N GLY A 89 -0.71 20.06 20.02
CA GLY A 89 -0.96 19.53 21.36
C GLY A 89 -2.35 19.82 21.92
N HIS A 90 -3.11 20.76 21.36
CA HIS A 90 -4.41 21.24 21.85
C HIS A 90 -5.31 21.71 20.69
N PHE A 91 -5.66 20.80 19.78
CA PHE A 91 -6.63 21.07 18.72
C PHE A 91 -8.04 20.73 19.18
N LYS A 92 -8.95 21.66 18.95
CA LYS A 92 -10.39 21.46 19.14
C LYS A 92 -11.04 21.29 17.77
N VAL A 93 -11.63 20.12 17.53
CA VAL A 93 -12.15 19.71 16.22
C VAL A 93 -13.65 19.45 16.31
N VAL A 94 -14.42 20.05 15.41
CA VAL A 94 -15.86 19.78 15.25
C VAL A 94 -16.04 18.86 14.05
N ILE A 95 -16.70 17.73 14.30
CA ILE A 95 -17.00 16.68 13.32
C ILE A 95 -18.49 16.70 13.02
N HIS A 96 -18.84 16.77 11.74
CA HIS A 96 -20.20 16.59 11.25
C HIS A 96 -20.44 15.11 10.91
N LYS A 97 -21.43 14.48 11.54
CA LYS A 97 -21.89 13.12 11.22
C LYS A 97 -23.16 13.14 10.38
N THR A 98 -23.12 12.47 9.24
CA THR A 98 -24.28 12.22 8.38
C THR A 98 -25.11 11.06 8.95
N PRO A 99 -26.46 11.13 8.90
CA PRO A 99 -27.32 10.05 9.37
C PRO A 99 -27.07 8.73 8.64
N ARG A 100 -26.92 7.64 9.41
CA ARG A 100 -26.94 6.28 8.87
C ARG A 100 -28.37 5.76 8.65
N TYR A 101 -29.34 6.39 9.32
CA TYR A 101 -30.71 5.96 9.54
C TYR A 101 -30.83 4.62 10.28
N ILE A 102 -29.76 4.24 10.99
CA ILE A 102 -29.65 3.02 11.77
C ILE A 102 -28.90 3.39 13.06
N ASP A 103 -29.47 3.03 14.20
CA ASP A 103 -28.84 3.09 15.50
C ASP A 103 -27.69 2.07 15.54
N GLU A 104 -26.47 2.60 15.55
CA GLU A 104 -25.23 1.83 15.47
C GLU A 104 -25.04 0.92 16.71
N ILE A 105 -25.62 1.26 17.86
CA ILE A 105 -25.50 0.50 19.11
C ILE A 105 -26.48 -0.68 19.11
N LYS A 106 -27.70 -0.48 18.59
CA LYS A 106 -28.74 -1.53 18.56
C LYS A 106 -28.56 -2.53 17.41
N CYS A 107 -27.85 -2.14 16.35
CA CYS A 107 -27.72 -2.97 15.16
C CYS A 107 -26.88 -4.23 15.43
N THR A 108 -27.42 -5.40 15.10
CA THR A 108 -26.71 -6.69 15.23
C THR A 108 -26.23 -7.26 13.90
N ASN A 109 -26.42 -6.54 12.79
CA ASN A 109 -26.07 -6.98 11.43
C ASN A 109 -26.66 -8.36 11.03
N CYS A 110 -27.88 -8.67 11.47
CA CYS A 110 -28.53 -9.95 11.17
C CYS A 110 -28.98 -10.12 9.70
N GLY A 111 -28.98 -9.04 8.90
CA GLY A 111 -29.28 -9.06 7.47
C GLY A 111 -30.76 -9.11 7.08
N LEU A 112 -31.71 -9.30 8.02
CA LEU A 112 -33.14 -9.38 7.71
C LEU A 112 -33.66 -8.14 6.98
N CYS A 113 -33.25 -6.95 7.41
CA CYS A 113 -33.63 -5.69 6.79
C CYS A 113 -33.14 -5.55 5.34
N ILE A 114 -31.98 -6.13 5.02
CA ILE A 114 -31.41 -6.21 3.66
C ILE A 114 -32.25 -7.16 2.81
N GLN A 115 -32.52 -8.36 3.33
CA GLN A 115 -33.27 -9.41 2.63
C GLN A 115 -34.65 -8.93 2.17
N TYR A 116 -35.38 -8.24 3.05
CA TYR A 116 -36.75 -7.80 2.77
C TYR A 116 -36.86 -6.46 2.03
N CYS A 117 -35.76 -5.74 1.83
CA CYS A 117 -35.80 -4.47 1.11
C CYS A 117 -36.24 -4.68 -0.35
N PRO A 118 -37.29 -3.99 -0.83
CA PRO A 118 -37.77 -4.16 -2.20
C PRO A 118 -36.90 -3.39 -3.22
N THR A 119 -36.26 -2.30 -2.79
CA THR A 119 -35.52 -1.41 -3.70
C THR A 119 -34.12 -1.95 -4.00
N LEU A 120 -33.82 -2.06 -5.28
CA LEU A 120 -32.48 -2.34 -5.79
C LEU A 120 -31.78 -1.04 -6.20
N VAL A 121 -30.49 -0.95 -5.91
CA VAL A 121 -29.61 0.16 -6.31
C VAL A 121 -28.37 -0.41 -6.97
N PRO A 122 -27.75 0.31 -7.93
CA PRO A 122 -26.46 -0.10 -8.49
C PRO A 122 -25.42 -0.22 -7.37
N ASP A 123 -24.66 -1.32 -7.39
CA ASP A 123 -23.65 -1.61 -6.39
C ASP A 123 -22.38 -0.78 -6.67
N LYS A 124 -22.20 0.31 -5.92
CA LYS A 124 -21.04 1.21 -6.04
C LYS A 124 -19.71 0.49 -5.77
N TYR A 125 -19.68 -0.48 -4.85
CA TYR A 125 -18.47 -1.24 -4.53
C TYR A 125 -18.03 -2.10 -5.73
N ASN A 126 -19.00 -2.70 -6.42
CA ASN A 126 -18.79 -3.44 -7.67
C ASN A 126 -18.88 -2.58 -8.95
N GLN A 127 -18.70 -1.26 -8.80
CA GLN A 127 -18.64 -0.30 -9.91
C GLN A 127 -19.88 -0.32 -10.84
N GLY A 128 -21.05 -0.71 -10.32
CA GLY A 128 -22.30 -0.76 -11.07
C GLY A 128 -22.55 -2.03 -11.89
N TYR A 129 -21.66 -3.03 -11.86
CA TYR A 129 -21.83 -4.31 -12.56
C TYR A 129 -22.77 -5.30 -11.86
N SER A 130 -23.24 -4.96 -10.66
CA SER A 130 -24.25 -5.68 -9.93
C SER A 130 -25.24 -4.72 -9.27
N TYR A 131 -26.34 -5.26 -8.79
CA TYR A 131 -27.30 -4.54 -7.96
C TYR A 131 -27.20 -5.02 -6.52
N THR A 132 -27.33 -4.09 -5.58
CA THR A 132 -27.51 -4.35 -4.15
C THR A 132 -28.83 -3.76 -3.69
N LYS A 133 -29.17 -3.94 -2.41
CA LYS A 133 -30.39 -3.42 -1.81
C LYS A 133 -30.17 -1.98 -1.33
N CYS A 134 -31.22 -1.16 -1.30
CA CYS A 134 -31.12 0.22 -0.79
C CYS A 134 -30.54 0.27 0.64
N ILE A 135 -30.92 -0.70 1.50
CA ILE A 135 -30.22 -0.98 2.75
C ILE A 135 -29.25 -2.15 2.54
N HIS A 136 -27.96 -1.93 2.72
CA HIS A 136 -26.92 -2.94 2.46
C HIS A 136 -25.64 -2.69 3.28
N LEU A 137 -24.76 -3.69 3.35
CA LEU A 137 -23.38 -3.50 3.80
C LEU A 137 -22.53 -2.94 2.65
N PRO A 138 -21.60 -1.99 2.90
CA PRO A 138 -20.74 -1.44 1.84
C PRO A 138 -19.94 -2.50 1.08
N PHE A 139 -19.48 -3.53 1.79
CA PHE A 139 -18.89 -4.75 1.26
C PHE A 139 -18.93 -5.83 2.35
N THR A 140 -18.64 -7.09 2.01
CA THR A 140 -18.83 -8.25 2.91
C THR A 140 -18.03 -8.21 4.21
N GLN A 141 -16.86 -7.57 4.23
CA GLN A 141 -15.99 -7.45 5.40
C GLN A 141 -15.93 -6.01 5.92
N ALA A 142 -16.98 -5.21 5.66
CA ALA A 142 -17.05 -3.81 6.07
C ALA A 142 -16.92 -3.67 7.59
N ILE A 143 -16.21 -2.62 8.01
CA ILE A 143 -16.02 -2.24 9.41
C ILE A 143 -16.33 -0.74 9.55
N PRO A 144 -17.24 -0.33 10.45
CA PRO A 144 -18.10 -1.17 11.27
C PRO A 144 -18.99 -2.08 10.43
N ALA A 145 -19.27 -3.29 10.95
CA ALA A 145 -20.13 -4.26 10.29
C ALA A 145 -21.61 -3.88 10.46
N ILE A 146 -21.98 -2.67 10.02
CA ILE A 146 -23.31 -2.08 10.17
C ILE A 146 -23.80 -1.68 8.78
N PRO A 147 -25.01 -2.10 8.37
CA PRO A 147 -25.59 -1.65 7.11
C PRO A 147 -25.70 -0.12 7.02
N MET A 148 -25.90 0.37 5.80
CA MET A 148 -26.28 1.75 5.53
C MET A 148 -27.55 1.77 4.68
N ILE A 149 -28.31 2.85 4.78
CA ILE A 149 -29.45 3.14 3.89
C ILE A 149 -29.00 4.21 2.88
N GLU A 150 -29.19 3.96 1.60
CA GLU A 150 -29.00 4.97 0.54
C GLU A 150 -30.21 5.92 0.53
N PRO A 151 -30.08 7.15 1.03
CA PRO A 151 -31.23 8.02 1.28
C PRO A 151 -32.00 8.35 0.00
N ASP A 152 -31.29 8.62 -1.08
CA ASP A 152 -31.86 9.03 -2.37
C ASP A 152 -32.64 7.90 -3.07
N ALA A 153 -32.47 6.66 -2.64
CA ALA A 153 -33.19 5.49 -3.17
C ALA A 153 -34.21 4.92 -2.18
N CYS A 154 -34.24 5.40 -0.95
CA CYS A 154 -35.11 4.85 0.09
C CYS A 154 -36.53 5.40 -0.03
N LEU A 155 -37.48 4.55 -0.42
CA LEU A 155 -38.89 4.92 -0.60
C LEU A 155 -39.57 5.51 0.66
N TYR A 156 -39.01 5.29 1.86
CA TYR A 156 -39.46 5.99 3.07
C TYR A 156 -38.93 7.42 3.14
N LEU A 157 -37.62 7.60 2.88
CA LEU A 157 -36.95 8.88 3.03
C LEU A 157 -37.30 9.85 1.89
N THR A 158 -37.62 9.33 0.70
CA THR A 158 -38.10 10.11 -0.44
C THR A 158 -39.59 10.41 -0.35
N ASP A 159 -40.43 9.37 -0.18
CA ASP A 159 -41.88 9.47 -0.41
C ASP A 159 -42.74 8.93 0.75
N GLN A 160 -42.12 8.51 1.86
CA GLN A 160 -42.79 7.93 3.05
C GLN A 160 -43.64 6.67 2.77
N MET A 161 -43.36 5.93 1.69
CA MET A 161 -44.22 4.82 1.23
C MET A 161 -43.88 3.43 1.80
N CYS A 162 -42.66 3.20 2.31
CA CYS A 162 -42.19 1.85 2.67
C CYS A 162 -41.64 1.79 4.10
N GLN A 163 -42.05 0.81 4.92
CA GLN A 163 -41.50 0.61 6.27
C GLN A 163 -41.00 -0.81 6.53
N ILE A 164 -40.79 -1.60 5.47
CA ILE A 164 -40.52 -3.03 5.56
C ILE A 164 -39.25 -3.32 6.38
N CYS A 165 -38.14 -2.61 6.13
CA CYS A 165 -36.89 -2.84 6.87
C CYS A 165 -37.00 -2.46 8.36
N PHE A 166 -37.84 -1.49 8.71
CA PHE A 166 -38.16 -1.12 10.08
C PHE A 166 -38.94 -2.25 10.77
N LEU A 167 -40.00 -2.75 10.14
CA LEU A 167 -40.81 -3.86 10.66
C LEU A 167 -40.04 -5.19 10.76
N ALA A 168 -39.10 -5.43 9.85
CA ALA A 168 -38.26 -6.63 9.85
C ALA A 168 -37.12 -6.59 10.89
N CYS A 169 -36.86 -5.44 11.51
CA CYS A 169 -35.75 -5.28 12.45
C CYS A 169 -36.19 -5.63 13.88
N ASN A 170 -35.93 -6.87 14.30
CA ASN A 170 -36.24 -7.36 15.65
C ASN A 170 -35.55 -6.58 16.78
N TYR A 171 -34.52 -5.78 16.46
CA TYR A 171 -33.73 -5.00 17.41
C TYR A 171 -34.08 -3.51 17.41
N GLU A 172 -35.09 -3.10 16.64
CA GLU A 172 -35.55 -1.71 16.54
C GLU A 172 -34.42 -0.71 16.24
N ALA A 173 -33.44 -1.15 15.43
CA ALA A 173 -32.27 -0.36 15.10
C ALA A 173 -32.53 0.64 13.96
N ILE A 174 -33.52 0.40 13.09
CA ILE A 174 -33.83 1.33 11.98
C ILE A 174 -34.45 2.61 12.53
N ASN A 175 -33.84 3.75 12.25
CA ASN A 175 -34.32 5.06 12.67
C ASN A 175 -34.28 6.07 11.52
N PHE A 176 -35.36 6.12 10.74
CA PHE A 176 -35.51 7.09 9.64
C PHE A 176 -35.55 8.56 10.08
N LYS A 177 -35.78 8.83 11.37
CA LYS A 177 -35.82 10.19 11.92
C LYS A 177 -34.45 10.67 12.42
N GLN A 178 -33.40 9.86 12.27
CA GLN A 178 -32.04 10.26 12.63
C GLN A 178 -31.64 11.54 11.87
N ARG A 179 -31.14 12.53 12.60
CA ARG A 179 -30.70 13.82 12.07
C ARG A 179 -29.17 13.92 12.07
N PRO A 180 -28.59 14.76 11.20
CA PRO A 180 -27.16 15.05 11.29
C PRO A 180 -26.81 15.54 12.69
N SER A 181 -25.63 15.17 13.16
CA SER A 181 -25.17 15.51 14.51
C SER A 181 -23.75 16.03 14.47
N GLU A 182 -23.39 16.84 15.46
CA GLU A 182 -22.02 17.31 15.63
C GLU A 182 -21.37 16.63 16.83
N LEU A 183 -20.09 16.32 16.68
CA LEU A 183 -19.24 15.83 17.75
C LEU A 183 -18.05 16.77 17.89
N GLU A 184 -17.81 17.25 19.11
CA GLU A 184 -16.67 18.08 19.43
C GLU A 184 -15.64 17.24 20.18
N LEU A 185 -14.41 17.19 19.65
CA LEU A 185 -13.30 16.43 20.22
C LEU A 185 -12.08 17.32 20.40
N GLU A 186 -11.31 17.01 21.44
CA GLU A 186 -9.99 17.60 21.65
C GLU A 186 -8.89 16.56 21.36
N VAL A 187 -7.91 16.96 20.55
CA VAL A 187 -6.81 16.10 20.09
C VAL A 187 -5.47 16.83 20.09
N GLY A 188 -4.39 16.09 20.34
CA GLY A 188 -3.04 16.63 20.35
C GLY A 188 -2.45 16.83 18.95
N ALA A 189 -2.76 15.92 18.03
CA ALA A 189 -2.26 15.94 16.66
C ALA A 189 -3.31 15.43 15.66
N ILE A 190 -3.09 15.74 14.37
CA ILE A 190 -3.95 15.31 13.27
C ILE A 190 -3.11 14.69 12.16
N ILE A 191 -3.54 13.56 11.60
CA ILE A 191 -2.92 12.91 10.44
C ILE A 191 -3.94 12.83 9.31
N ILE A 192 -3.59 13.36 8.14
CA ILE A 192 -4.43 13.31 6.93
C ILE A 192 -4.05 12.10 6.09
N ALA A 193 -5.02 11.21 5.90
CA ALA A 193 -4.93 9.98 5.13
C ALA A 193 -6.14 9.81 4.19
N SER A 194 -6.66 10.92 3.66
CA SER A 194 -7.89 11.00 2.85
C SER A 194 -7.86 10.23 1.53
N GLY A 195 -6.69 9.73 1.11
CA GLY A 195 -6.57 8.85 -0.04
C GLY A 195 -6.55 9.59 -1.37
N TYR A 196 -7.36 9.14 -2.32
CA TYR A 196 -7.35 9.61 -3.71
C TYR A 196 -8.64 9.29 -4.46
N GLU A 197 -8.86 9.99 -5.57
CA GLU A 197 -9.90 9.72 -6.56
C GLU A 197 -9.36 9.06 -7.82
N VAL A 198 -10.18 8.22 -8.47
CA VAL A 198 -9.82 7.63 -9.77
C VAL A 198 -10.22 8.62 -10.85
N PHE A 199 -9.40 8.77 -11.88
CA PHE A 199 -9.71 9.62 -13.01
C PHE A 199 -11.00 9.19 -13.73
N ASP A 200 -11.86 10.16 -14.01
CA ASP A 200 -13.04 9.95 -14.85
C ASP A 200 -12.65 9.82 -16.34
N ALA A 201 -12.64 8.60 -16.84
CA ALA A 201 -12.27 8.29 -18.21
C ALA A 201 -13.22 8.89 -19.28
N ARG A 202 -14.41 9.38 -18.91
CA ARG A 202 -15.33 10.07 -19.84
C ARG A 202 -14.72 11.37 -20.40
N LEU A 203 -13.78 11.96 -19.66
CA LEU A 203 -13.02 13.13 -20.09
C LEU A 203 -12.03 12.83 -21.24
N LYS A 204 -11.81 11.55 -21.56
CA LYS A 204 -11.02 11.07 -22.70
C LYS A 204 -11.94 10.37 -23.70
N GLY A 205 -12.86 11.16 -24.27
CA GLY A 205 -13.89 10.66 -25.19
C GLY A 205 -13.33 9.88 -26.39
N GLU A 206 -12.08 10.12 -26.78
CA GLU A 206 -11.36 9.37 -27.81
C GLU A 206 -11.21 7.87 -27.53
N PHE A 207 -11.36 7.44 -26.26
CA PHE A 207 -11.31 6.04 -25.85
C PHE A 207 -12.69 5.40 -25.72
N GLY A 208 -13.79 6.16 -25.87
CA GLY A 208 -15.14 5.60 -25.91
C GLY A 208 -15.67 5.02 -24.59
N TYR A 209 -15.06 5.35 -23.45
CA TYR A 209 -15.57 4.94 -22.13
C TYR A 209 -16.96 5.56 -21.87
N GLY A 210 -17.91 4.74 -21.41
CA GLY A 210 -19.32 5.13 -21.23
C GLY A 210 -20.14 5.12 -22.53
N VAL A 211 -19.52 4.83 -23.68
CA VAL A 211 -20.20 4.67 -24.99
C VAL A 211 -20.08 3.23 -25.48
N PHE A 212 -18.86 2.68 -25.47
CA PHE A 212 -18.59 1.30 -25.85
C PHE A 212 -18.62 0.42 -24.61
N ALA A 213 -19.54 -0.55 -24.56
CA ALA A 213 -19.73 -1.40 -23.39
C ALA A 213 -18.47 -2.21 -23.01
N ASN A 214 -17.63 -2.55 -23.99
CA ASN A 214 -16.41 -3.33 -23.75
C ASN A 214 -15.17 -2.47 -23.43
N VAL A 215 -15.32 -1.15 -23.24
CA VAL A 215 -14.28 -0.27 -22.71
C VAL A 215 -14.57 -0.05 -21.23
N ILE A 216 -13.71 -0.57 -20.37
CA ILE A 216 -13.83 -0.44 -18.91
C ILE A 216 -12.56 0.16 -18.32
N THR A 217 -12.61 0.65 -17.09
CA THR A 217 -11.47 1.13 -16.31
C THR A 217 -10.78 -0.02 -15.58
N SER A 218 -9.54 0.21 -15.14
CA SER A 218 -8.79 -0.75 -14.34
C SER A 218 -9.48 -1.08 -13.01
N LEU A 219 -10.13 -0.12 -12.34
CA LEU A 219 -10.85 -0.40 -11.09
C LEU A 219 -12.11 -1.24 -11.32
N GLU A 220 -12.80 -1.07 -12.44
CA GLU A 220 -13.89 -1.97 -12.84
C GLU A 220 -13.34 -3.38 -13.10
N PHE A 221 -12.23 -3.50 -13.84
CA PHE A 221 -11.58 -4.78 -14.09
C PHE A 221 -11.17 -5.50 -12.78
N GLU A 222 -10.67 -4.77 -11.77
CA GLU A 222 -10.40 -5.31 -10.43
C GLU A 222 -11.64 -5.93 -9.79
N ARG A 223 -12.81 -5.30 -9.95
CA ARG A 223 -14.07 -5.87 -9.46
C ARG A 223 -14.46 -7.10 -10.27
N LEU A 224 -14.34 -7.08 -11.60
CA LEU A 224 -14.72 -8.22 -12.44
C LEU A 224 -13.88 -9.47 -12.15
N ILE A 225 -12.57 -9.31 -11.94
CA ILE A 225 -11.66 -10.42 -11.65
C ILE A 225 -11.68 -10.85 -10.18
N SER A 226 -12.26 -10.03 -9.29
CA SER A 226 -12.32 -10.35 -7.86
C SER A 226 -13.23 -11.53 -7.57
N ALA A 227 -12.77 -12.43 -6.70
CA ALA A 227 -13.57 -13.52 -6.15
C ALA A 227 -14.87 -13.06 -5.45
N SER A 228 -14.85 -11.86 -4.83
CA SER A 228 -16.02 -11.22 -4.22
C SER A 228 -16.71 -10.24 -5.17
N GLY A 229 -16.31 -10.24 -6.44
CA GLY A 229 -16.86 -9.40 -7.49
C GLY A 229 -18.20 -9.89 -8.03
N PRO A 230 -18.81 -9.12 -8.95
CA PRO A 230 -20.13 -9.40 -9.52
C PRO A 230 -20.18 -10.74 -10.29
N TYR A 231 -19.05 -11.18 -10.84
CA TYR A 231 -18.93 -12.41 -11.64
C TYR A 231 -18.06 -13.48 -10.96
N PHE A 232 -17.83 -13.38 -9.65
CA PHE A 232 -17.09 -14.38 -8.86
C PHE A 232 -15.69 -14.74 -9.40
N GLY A 233 -15.02 -13.76 -10.04
CA GLY A 233 -13.70 -13.92 -10.66
C GLY A 233 -13.71 -14.42 -12.11
N HIS A 234 -14.89 -14.60 -12.71
CA HIS A 234 -15.02 -14.90 -14.13
C HIS A 234 -15.08 -13.61 -14.94
N ILE A 235 -13.99 -13.29 -15.62
CA ILE A 235 -13.91 -12.10 -16.47
C ILE A 235 -14.84 -12.29 -17.69
N GLN A 236 -15.75 -11.35 -17.87
CA GLN A 236 -16.76 -11.34 -18.93
C GLN A 236 -16.79 -9.98 -19.63
N ARG A 237 -17.09 -9.98 -20.93
CA ARG A 237 -17.35 -8.78 -21.73
C ARG A 237 -18.69 -8.17 -21.30
N PRO A 238 -18.77 -6.88 -20.95
CA PRO A 238 -20.03 -6.28 -20.52
C PRO A 238 -21.12 -6.26 -21.60
N SER A 239 -20.75 -6.30 -22.89
CA SER A 239 -21.71 -6.26 -24.00
C SER A 239 -22.54 -7.54 -24.17
N ASP A 240 -21.98 -8.71 -23.89
CA ASP A 240 -22.58 -10.02 -24.22
C ASP A 240 -22.34 -11.12 -23.17
N ASN A 241 -21.67 -10.78 -22.05
CA ASN A 241 -21.26 -11.68 -20.97
C ASN A 241 -20.37 -12.85 -21.39
N GLN A 242 -19.73 -12.79 -22.57
CA GLN A 242 -18.81 -13.83 -23.03
C GLN A 242 -17.40 -13.61 -22.47
N PRO A 243 -16.60 -14.67 -22.25
CA PRO A 243 -15.21 -14.52 -21.84
C PRO A 243 -14.37 -13.92 -22.98
N PRO A 244 -13.57 -12.87 -22.73
CA PRO A 244 -12.69 -12.29 -23.75
C PRO A 244 -11.53 -13.24 -24.08
N LYS A 245 -11.17 -13.34 -25.36
CA LYS A 245 -9.98 -14.06 -25.84
C LYS A 245 -8.79 -13.12 -26.03
N LYS A 246 -9.04 -11.83 -26.20
CA LYS A 246 -8.01 -10.81 -26.40
C LYS A 246 -8.32 -9.51 -25.66
N ILE A 247 -7.43 -9.09 -24.77
CA ILE A 247 -7.61 -7.90 -23.91
C ILE A 247 -6.44 -6.93 -24.10
N ALA A 248 -6.76 -5.64 -24.23
CA ALA A 248 -5.77 -4.56 -24.26
C ALA A 248 -5.86 -3.68 -23.01
N TRP A 249 -4.72 -3.34 -22.42
CA TRP A 249 -4.59 -2.29 -21.41
C TRP A 249 -3.98 -1.04 -22.03
N ILE A 250 -4.57 0.12 -21.77
CA ILE A 250 -4.07 1.41 -22.26
C ILE A 250 -3.53 2.21 -21.07
N GLN A 251 -2.22 2.46 -21.08
CA GLN A 251 -1.55 3.19 -20.00
C GLN A 251 -1.76 4.70 -20.06
N CYS A 252 -1.55 5.35 -18.91
CA CYS A 252 -1.51 6.80 -18.76
C CYS A 252 -2.84 7.52 -19.05
N VAL A 253 -3.98 6.83 -18.91
CA VAL A 253 -5.30 7.46 -19.09
C VAL A 253 -5.56 8.43 -17.93
N GLY A 254 -5.61 9.74 -18.22
CA GLY A 254 -5.76 10.77 -17.18
C GLY A 254 -4.50 11.03 -16.36
N SER A 255 -3.31 10.74 -16.89
CA SER A 255 -2.01 11.05 -16.27
C SER A 255 -0.99 11.40 -17.32
N ARG A 256 0.02 12.19 -16.96
CA ARG A 256 1.00 12.74 -17.92
C ARG A 256 0.31 13.51 -19.05
N ASP A 257 -0.86 14.10 -18.75
CA ASP A 257 -1.68 14.86 -19.69
C ASP A 257 -1.82 16.30 -19.18
N ARG A 258 -0.98 17.19 -19.72
CA ARG A 258 -0.94 18.60 -19.32
C ARG A 258 -2.17 19.39 -19.78
N ARG A 259 -2.92 18.90 -20.77
CA ARG A 259 -4.14 19.57 -21.25
C ARG A 259 -5.24 19.50 -20.19
N LEU A 260 -5.23 18.45 -19.37
CA LEU A 260 -6.17 18.24 -18.26
C LEU A 260 -5.62 18.72 -16.90
N ASN A 261 -4.55 19.53 -16.89
CA ASN A 261 -3.80 19.89 -15.69
C ASN A 261 -3.37 18.66 -14.85
N ARG A 262 -3.00 17.57 -15.53
CA ARG A 262 -2.58 16.29 -14.92
C ARG A 262 -1.22 15.86 -15.46
N GLY A 263 -0.25 16.79 -15.37
CA GLY A 263 1.11 16.60 -15.88
C GLY A 263 1.93 15.55 -15.13
N TYR A 264 1.52 15.18 -13.92
CA TYR A 264 2.17 14.18 -13.09
C TYR A 264 1.92 12.74 -13.53
N CYS A 265 2.72 11.82 -12.99
CA CYS A 265 2.53 10.39 -13.13
C CYS A 265 1.82 9.80 -11.91
N SER A 266 0.79 8.98 -12.15
CA SER A 266 0.04 8.29 -11.09
C SER A 266 0.80 7.19 -10.33
N SER A 267 2.07 6.94 -10.66
CA SER A 267 3.00 5.99 -9.99
C SER A 267 2.61 4.50 -9.97
N VAL A 268 1.34 4.13 -10.00
CA VAL A 268 0.87 2.75 -9.78
C VAL A 268 0.39 2.05 -11.05
N CYS A 269 0.01 2.80 -12.10
CA CYS A 269 -0.70 2.26 -13.25
C CYS A 269 0.05 1.26 -14.11
N CYS A 270 1.38 1.39 -14.23
CA CYS A 270 2.19 0.38 -14.93
C CYS A 270 2.16 -0.97 -14.20
N MET A 271 2.10 -0.94 -12.87
CA MET A 271 2.21 -2.13 -12.05
C MET A 271 0.87 -2.82 -11.85
N TYR A 272 -0.23 -2.08 -11.63
CA TYR A 272 -1.55 -2.72 -11.57
C TYR A 272 -1.93 -3.30 -12.93
N ALA A 273 -1.59 -2.68 -14.07
CA ALA A 273 -1.93 -3.22 -15.39
C ALA A 273 -1.15 -4.52 -15.67
N THR A 274 0.13 -4.54 -15.30
CA THR A 274 0.94 -5.77 -15.34
C THR A 274 0.34 -6.86 -14.46
N LYS A 275 -0.16 -6.49 -13.27
CA LYS A 275 -0.82 -7.41 -12.35
C LYS A 275 -2.13 -7.95 -12.91
N GLU A 276 -3.01 -7.08 -13.36
CA GLU A 276 -4.28 -7.44 -13.98
C GLU A 276 -4.07 -8.36 -15.18
N ALA A 277 -3.10 -8.08 -16.05
CA ALA A 277 -2.78 -8.93 -17.19
C ALA A 277 -2.27 -10.33 -16.77
N ILE A 278 -1.41 -10.41 -15.73
CA ILE A 278 -0.98 -11.70 -15.16
C ILE A 278 -2.20 -12.47 -14.64
N LEU A 279 -3.03 -11.82 -13.83
CA LEU A 279 -4.20 -12.45 -13.23
C LEU A 279 -5.21 -12.88 -14.31
N ALA A 280 -5.41 -12.08 -15.35
CA ALA A 280 -6.28 -12.43 -16.47
C ALA A 280 -5.80 -13.72 -17.15
N LYS A 281 -4.48 -13.87 -17.38
CA LYS A 281 -3.89 -15.11 -17.92
C LYS A 281 -3.94 -16.30 -16.97
N GLU A 282 -3.98 -16.08 -15.66
CA GLU A 282 -4.23 -17.13 -14.68
C GLU A 282 -5.68 -17.65 -14.72
N HIS A 283 -6.65 -16.77 -15.03
CA HIS A 283 -8.07 -17.10 -15.06
C HIS A 283 -8.57 -17.58 -16.43
N ILE A 284 -8.04 -17.04 -17.53
CA ILE A 284 -8.44 -17.36 -18.90
C ILE A 284 -7.28 -18.07 -19.61
N LYS A 285 -7.53 -19.32 -20.00
CA LYS A 285 -6.58 -20.12 -20.79
C LYS A 285 -6.43 -19.52 -22.19
N ASP A 286 -5.19 -19.48 -22.69
CA ASP A 286 -4.85 -19.06 -24.06
C ASP A 286 -5.24 -17.59 -24.38
N LEU A 287 -5.40 -16.75 -23.35
CA LEU A 287 -5.68 -15.32 -23.48
C LEU A 287 -4.53 -14.57 -24.17
N ASP A 288 -4.83 -13.73 -25.16
CA ASP A 288 -3.89 -12.73 -25.69
C ASP A 288 -4.03 -11.42 -24.90
N ALA A 289 -2.98 -11.06 -24.16
CA ALA A 289 -2.94 -9.90 -23.28
C ALA A 289 -1.90 -8.90 -23.76
N THR A 290 -2.33 -7.68 -24.08
CA THR A 290 -1.46 -6.61 -24.61
C THR A 290 -1.53 -5.35 -23.76
N ILE A 291 -0.39 -4.77 -23.41
CA ILE A 291 -0.29 -3.50 -22.67
C ILE A 291 0.34 -2.45 -23.58
N PHE A 292 -0.43 -1.42 -23.92
CA PHE A 292 0.02 -0.25 -24.69
C PHE A 292 0.54 0.85 -23.77
N TYR A 293 1.81 1.20 -23.92
CA TYR A 293 2.49 2.08 -22.97
C TYR A 293 3.38 3.15 -23.60
N ILE A 294 3.74 4.17 -22.80
CA ILE A 294 4.75 5.18 -23.16
C ILE A 294 6.11 4.81 -22.52
N ASP A 295 6.13 4.66 -21.20
CA ASP A 295 7.29 4.18 -20.43
C ASP A 295 6.82 3.21 -19.36
N ILE A 296 7.48 2.05 -19.20
CA ILE A 296 7.20 1.16 -18.08
C ILE A 296 7.90 1.67 -16.81
N ARG A 297 7.11 2.05 -15.81
CA ARG A 297 7.59 2.62 -14.53
C ARG A 297 7.62 1.61 -13.39
N ALA A 298 8.39 0.55 -13.58
CA ALA A 298 8.64 -0.48 -12.56
C ALA A 298 9.78 -0.08 -11.60
N PHE A 299 9.58 0.95 -10.75
CA PHE A 299 10.65 1.56 -9.95
C PHE A 299 10.82 1.01 -8.52
N GLY A 300 9.79 0.33 -7.97
CA GLY A 300 9.80 -0.24 -6.63
C GLY A 300 10.66 -1.51 -6.50
N LYS A 301 10.87 -1.96 -5.26
CA LYS A 301 11.66 -3.17 -4.97
C LYS A 301 10.95 -4.38 -5.57
N GLY A 302 11.64 -5.11 -6.45
CA GLY A 302 11.10 -6.27 -7.15
C GLY A 302 10.22 -5.95 -8.36
N TYR A 303 9.92 -4.69 -8.66
CA TYR A 303 8.98 -4.34 -9.73
C TYR A 303 9.53 -4.67 -11.12
N GLU A 304 10.83 -4.45 -11.34
CA GLU A 304 11.47 -4.81 -12.61
C GLU A 304 11.39 -6.32 -12.88
N ARG A 305 11.64 -7.15 -11.86
CA ARG A 305 11.52 -8.61 -11.97
C ARG A 305 10.08 -9.03 -12.22
N TYR A 306 9.14 -8.33 -11.60
CA TYR A 306 7.71 -8.59 -11.79
C TYR A 306 7.28 -8.31 -13.23
N TYR A 307 7.72 -7.18 -13.79
CA TYR A 307 7.54 -6.84 -15.21
C TYR A 307 8.21 -7.87 -16.13
N GLN A 308 9.48 -8.23 -15.88
CA GLN A 308 10.18 -9.25 -16.66
C GLN A 308 9.47 -10.60 -16.61
N ARG A 309 8.97 -11.00 -15.43
CA ARG A 309 8.18 -12.23 -15.28
C ARG A 309 6.89 -12.19 -16.10
N ALA A 310 6.20 -11.06 -16.13
CA ALA A 310 4.98 -10.88 -16.92
C ALA A 310 5.24 -11.10 -18.41
N GLU A 311 6.33 -10.52 -18.93
CA GLU A 311 6.77 -10.67 -20.31
C GLU A 311 7.26 -12.09 -20.61
N GLU A 312 8.22 -12.61 -19.83
CA GLU A 312 8.96 -13.83 -20.14
C GLU A 312 8.20 -15.12 -19.78
N GLN A 313 7.44 -15.15 -18.68
CA GLN A 313 6.75 -16.36 -18.20
C GLN A 313 5.28 -16.40 -18.56
N TYR A 314 4.59 -15.26 -18.55
CA TYR A 314 3.18 -15.18 -18.90
C TYR A 314 2.96 -14.79 -20.37
N GLY A 315 3.99 -14.33 -21.09
CA GLY A 315 3.88 -13.93 -22.50
C GLY A 315 2.94 -12.73 -22.69
N ILE A 316 2.99 -11.76 -21.78
CA ILE A 316 2.22 -10.51 -21.93
C ILE A 316 2.94 -9.61 -22.93
N ASN A 317 2.20 -9.14 -23.94
CA ASN A 317 2.75 -8.30 -25.00
C ASN A 317 2.84 -6.85 -24.52
N TYR A 318 4.01 -6.23 -24.58
CA TYR A 318 4.21 -4.83 -24.24
C TYR A 318 4.51 -4.02 -25.49
N ILE A 319 3.57 -3.17 -25.90
CA ILE A 319 3.71 -2.37 -27.12
C ILE A 319 3.91 -0.90 -26.74
N LYS A 320 5.08 -0.35 -27.07
CA LYS A 320 5.38 1.07 -26.82
C LYS A 320 4.68 1.94 -27.87
N SER A 321 3.45 2.35 -27.59
CA SER A 321 2.67 3.20 -28.48
C SER A 321 1.71 4.08 -27.68
N HIS A 322 1.61 5.35 -28.07
CA HIS A 322 0.60 6.26 -27.52
C HIS A 322 -0.68 6.14 -28.34
N ILE A 323 -1.71 5.52 -27.76
CA ILE A 323 -2.99 5.31 -28.46
C ILE A 323 -3.71 6.64 -28.67
N SER A 324 -4.16 6.89 -29.90
CA SER A 324 -4.88 8.10 -30.25
C SER A 324 -6.40 7.97 -30.10
N THR A 325 -6.97 6.85 -30.56
CA THR A 325 -8.41 6.63 -30.63
C THR A 325 -8.75 5.14 -30.59
N ILE A 326 -9.93 4.81 -30.05
CA ILE A 326 -10.53 3.47 -30.12
C ILE A 326 -11.80 3.55 -30.96
N LYS A 327 -12.06 2.54 -31.78
CA LYS A 327 -13.33 2.39 -32.52
C LYS A 327 -14.01 1.10 -32.12
N GLU A 328 -15.33 1.08 -32.12
CA GLU A 328 -16.11 -0.15 -31.95
C GLU A 328 -16.51 -0.72 -33.32
N ASN A 329 -16.35 -2.03 -33.50
CA ASN A 329 -16.93 -2.76 -34.60
C ASN A 329 -18.43 -2.99 -34.32
N PRO A 330 -19.34 -2.44 -35.16
CA PRO A 330 -20.78 -2.46 -34.86
C PRO A 330 -21.40 -3.87 -34.91
N GLN A 331 -20.74 -4.85 -35.56
CA GLN A 331 -21.28 -6.20 -35.74
C GLN A 331 -21.06 -7.10 -34.53
N ASN A 332 -19.87 -7.05 -33.93
CA ASN A 332 -19.44 -7.96 -32.85
C ASN A 332 -19.11 -7.23 -31.54
N LYS A 333 -19.20 -5.90 -31.52
CA LYS A 333 -18.85 -5.04 -30.37
C LYS A 333 -17.38 -5.11 -29.94
N ASN A 334 -16.50 -5.64 -30.78
CA ASN A 334 -15.07 -5.64 -30.52
C ASN A 334 -14.47 -4.24 -30.76
N LEU A 335 -13.28 -4.02 -30.23
CA LEU A 335 -12.62 -2.73 -30.16
C LEU A 335 -11.37 -2.73 -31.03
N ILE A 336 -11.31 -1.80 -31.98
CA ILE A 336 -10.21 -1.63 -32.92
C ILE A 336 -9.31 -0.52 -32.40
N ILE A 337 -8.04 -0.87 -32.14
CA ILE A 337 -7.00 0.06 -31.70
C ILE A 337 -6.02 0.28 -32.85
N SER A 338 -5.86 1.54 -33.27
CA SER A 338 -4.80 1.94 -34.20
C SER A 338 -3.57 2.40 -33.41
N TYR A 339 -2.39 1.84 -33.73
CA TYR A 339 -1.14 2.15 -33.03
C TYR A 339 0.06 2.07 -33.99
N LEU A 340 1.20 2.60 -33.55
CA LEU A 340 2.48 2.43 -34.25
C LEU A 340 3.19 1.19 -33.71
N ASN A 341 3.58 0.27 -34.60
CA ASN A 341 4.41 -0.88 -34.26
C ASN A 341 5.88 -0.48 -34.02
N GLU A 342 6.74 -1.47 -33.76
CA GLU A 342 8.16 -1.22 -33.47
C GLU A 342 8.91 -0.62 -34.67
N GLU A 343 8.48 -0.93 -35.89
CA GLU A 343 8.99 -0.36 -37.15
C GLU A 343 8.43 1.04 -37.45
N GLY A 344 7.60 1.60 -36.58
CA GLY A 344 6.97 2.91 -36.77
C GLY A 344 5.84 2.93 -37.80
N GLN A 345 5.37 1.76 -38.24
CA GLN A 345 4.26 1.60 -39.17
C GLN A 345 2.93 1.61 -38.42
N LYS A 346 1.94 2.29 -39.01
CA LYS A 346 0.57 2.31 -38.49
C LYS A 346 -0.07 0.94 -38.69
N THR A 347 -0.46 0.31 -37.59
CA THR A 347 -1.11 -1.00 -37.53
C THR A 347 -2.43 -0.89 -36.78
N GLU A 348 -3.38 -1.75 -37.11
CA GLU A 348 -4.64 -1.89 -36.37
C GLU A 348 -4.76 -3.30 -35.81
N ALA A 349 -5.29 -3.41 -34.59
CA ALA A 349 -5.61 -4.69 -33.99
C ALA A 349 -6.99 -4.62 -33.31
N GLU A 350 -7.75 -5.69 -33.49
CA GLU A 350 -9.06 -5.87 -32.85
C GLU A 350 -8.88 -6.63 -31.51
N PHE A 351 -9.64 -6.21 -30.49
CA PHE A 351 -9.65 -6.71 -29.12
C PHE A 351 -11.08 -6.94 -28.65
N ASP A 352 -11.31 -7.92 -27.78
CA ASP A 352 -12.64 -8.22 -27.26
C ASP A 352 -13.04 -7.31 -26.09
N LEU A 353 -12.03 -6.85 -25.35
CA LEU A 353 -12.15 -5.96 -24.18
C LEU A 353 -10.96 -4.99 -24.12
N VAL A 354 -11.21 -3.74 -23.75
CA VAL A 354 -10.17 -2.75 -23.46
C VAL A 354 -10.30 -2.28 -22.03
N VAL A 355 -9.18 -2.31 -21.31
CA VAL A 355 -9.04 -1.80 -19.95
C VAL A 355 -8.24 -0.49 -19.99
N LEU A 356 -8.87 0.59 -19.55
CA LEU A 356 -8.25 1.89 -19.39
C LEU A 356 -7.53 1.94 -18.05
N SER A 357 -6.20 1.99 -18.08
CA SER A 357 -5.38 2.16 -16.88
C SER A 357 -5.44 3.62 -16.43
N VAL A 358 -6.55 3.93 -15.74
CA VAL A 358 -6.90 5.25 -15.23
C VAL A 358 -5.97 5.72 -14.12
N GLY A 359 -5.64 7.00 -14.17
CA GLY A 359 -4.82 7.70 -13.18
C GLY A 359 -5.55 7.95 -11.86
N VAL A 360 -4.81 8.52 -10.91
CA VAL A 360 -5.31 8.95 -9.61
C VAL A 360 -5.15 10.46 -9.47
N SER A 361 -6.04 11.11 -8.72
CA SER A 361 -5.91 12.52 -8.30
C SER A 361 -6.15 12.69 -6.81
N ALA A 362 -5.78 13.85 -6.28
CA ALA A 362 -6.35 14.34 -5.04
C ALA A 362 -7.88 14.31 -5.10
N SER A 363 -8.51 14.06 -3.95
CA SER A 363 -9.97 14.11 -3.79
C SER A 363 -10.47 15.53 -4.06
N VAL A 364 -11.66 15.70 -4.63
CA VAL A 364 -12.27 17.03 -4.82
C VAL A 364 -12.44 17.73 -3.46
N GLU A 365 -12.73 16.96 -2.42
CA GLU A 365 -12.90 17.44 -1.04
C GLU A 365 -11.57 17.78 -0.35
N MET A 366 -10.43 17.50 -0.97
CA MET A 366 -9.12 17.84 -0.39
C MET A 366 -8.95 19.34 -0.25
N GLU A 367 -9.52 20.13 -1.17
CA GLU A 367 -9.49 21.59 -1.09
C GLU A 367 -10.28 22.13 0.11
N GLU A 368 -11.51 21.63 0.29
CA GLU A 368 -12.37 21.99 1.43
C GLU A 368 -11.72 21.57 2.76
N LEU A 369 -11.15 20.37 2.80
CA LEU A 369 -10.41 19.90 3.98
C LEU A 369 -9.18 20.78 4.26
N ALA A 370 -8.44 21.17 3.22
CA ALA A 370 -7.26 22.01 3.36
C ALA A 370 -7.60 23.41 3.89
N GLN A 371 -8.70 24.01 3.38
CA GLN A 371 -9.23 25.28 3.88
C GLN A 371 -9.65 25.17 5.35
N THR A 372 -10.40 24.12 5.69
CA THR A 372 -10.82 23.84 7.07
C THR A 372 -9.62 23.70 8.00
N LEU A 373 -8.60 22.92 7.58
CA LEU A 373 -7.40 22.68 8.39
C LEU A 373 -6.37 23.82 8.35
N GLY A 374 -6.51 24.79 7.45
CA GLY A 374 -5.55 25.88 7.26
C GLY A 374 -4.19 25.36 6.78
N ILE A 375 -4.17 24.45 5.80
CA ILE A 375 -2.95 23.89 5.20
C ILE A 375 -2.84 24.25 3.71
N GLU A 376 -1.61 24.21 3.20
CA GLU A 376 -1.30 24.50 1.80
C GLU A 376 -1.41 23.24 0.94
N LEU A 377 -1.88 23.43 -0.30
CA LEU A 377 -1.87 22.41 -1.35
C LEU A 377 -0.88 22.81 -2.45
N ASN A 378 -0.35 21.81 -3.15
CA ASN A 378 0.45 22.05 -4.36
C ASN A 378 -0.46 22.37 -5.56
N HIS A 379 0.13 22.69 -6.71
CA HIS A 379 -0.62 23.05 -7.93
C HIS A 379 -1.46 21.92 -8.54
N TYR A 380 -1.36 20.70 -7.99
CA TYR A 380 -2.19 19.54 -8.33
C TYR A 380 -3.17 19.16 -7.20
N HIS A 381 -3.34 20.04 -6.21
CA HIS A 381 -4.30 19.90 -5.11
C HIS A 381 -3.98 18.76 -4.11
N PHE A 382 -2.76 18.20 -4.15
CA PHE A 382 -2.27 17.34 -3.07
C PHE A 382 -1.68 18.18 -1.94
N CYS A 383 -1.60 17.63 -0.71
CA CYS A 383 -0.96 18.33 0.41
C CYS A 383 0.46 18.79 0.05
N GLN A 384 0.74 20.07 0.23
CA GLN A 384 2.08 20.61 0.07
C GLN A 384 2.96 20.12 1.24
N THR A 385 4.12 19.56 0.90
CA THR A 385 5.10 19.07 1.88
C THR A 385 6.49 19.59 1.56
N ASN A 386 7.44 19.39 2.48
CA ASN A 386 8.86 19.70 2.26
C ASN A 386 9.61 18.41 1.87
N PRO A 387 10.52 18.44 0.86
CA PRO A 387 11.33 17.27 0.49
C PRO A 387 12.13 16.64 1.64
N PHE A 388 12.44 17.40 2.69
CA PHE A 388 13.12 16.90 3.89
C PHE A 388 12.19 16.36 4.97
N THR A 389 10.91 16.77 4.97
CA THR A 389 9.86 16.28 5.87
C THR A 389 8.58 15.96 5.07
N PRO A 390 8.60 14.89 4.24
CA PRO A 390 7.55 14.60 3.25
C PRO A 390 6.21 14.13 3.84
N ILE A 391 6.11 14.12 5.17
CA ILE A 391 4.94 13.71 5.96
C ILE A 391 4.37 14.87 6.79
N GLU A 392 5.01 16.05 6.77
CA GLU A 392 4.55 17.24 7.47
C GLU A 392 3.81 18.17 6.51
N THR A 393 2.71 18.77 6.98
CA THR A 393 2.00 19.82 6.25
C THR A 393 2.59 21.20 6.54
N SER A 394 2.02 22.26 5.94
CA SER A 394 2.41 23.64 6.27
C SER A 394 1.97 24.10 7.67
N ARG A 395 1.10 23.35 8.36
CA ARG A 395 0.66 23.64 9.72
C ARG A 395 1.27 22.65 10.72
N PRO A 396 2.07 23.12 11.70
CA PRO A 396 2.62 22.25 12.74
C PRO A 396 1.52 21.46 13.46
N GLY A 397 1.84 20.24 13.91
CA GLY A 397 0.88 19.33 14.56
C GLY A 397 -0.13 18.66 13.61
N ILE A 398 -0.11 19.01 12.32
CA ILE A 398 -0.89 18.35 11.27
C ILE A 398 0.07 17.68 10.27
N TYR A 399 -0.10 16.37 10.10
CA TYR A 399 0.72 15.50 9.27
C TYR A 399 -0.10 14.92 8.11
N VAL A 400 0.57 14.35 7.12
CA VAL A 400 -0.06 13.71 5.96
C VAL A 400 0.63 12.40 5.59
N CYS A 401 -0.13 11.39 5.20
CA CYS A 401 0.38 10.12 4.70
C CYS A 401 -0.46 9.57 3.54
N GLY A 402 0.04 8.52 2.88
CA GLY A 402 -0.68 7.89 1.77
C GLY A 402 -0.84 8.81 0.56
N MET A 403 -1.81 8.53 -0.31
CA MET A 403 -1.95 9.25 -1.58
C MET A 403 -2.41 10.72 -1.44
N ALA A 404 -2.76 11.18 -0.22
CA ALA A 404 -3.14 12.56 0.04
C ALA A 404 -2.00 13.56 -0.23
N SER A 405 -0.73 13.14 -0.09
CA SER A 405 0.42 14.01 -0.41
C SER A 405 0.98 13.85 -1.83
N ALA A 406 0.83 12.68 -2.45
CA ALA A 406 1.21 12.43 -3.85
C ALA A 406 0.79 11.02 -4.31
N PRO A 407 0.72 10.74 -5.63
CA PRO A 407 0.52 9.37 -6.13
C PRO A 407 1.65 8.40 -5.71
N LYS A 408 1.29 7.32 -5.02
CA LYS A 408 2.22 6.31 -4.48
C LYS A 408 1.55 4.94 -4.31
N ASP A 409 2.33 3.87 -4.19
CA ASP A 409 1.77 2.52 -3.98
C ASP A 409 1.48 2.21 -2.50
N ILE A 410 0.94 1.01 -2.24
CA ILE A 410 0.57 0.57 -0.88
C ILE A 410 1.79 0.51 0.06
N PRO A 411 2.93 -0.12 -0.30
CA PRO A 411 4.13 -0.09 0.55
C PRO A 411 4.58 1.32 0.93
N GLU A 412 4.65 2.25 -0.03
CA GLU A 412 5.02 3.64 0.26
C GLU A 412 4.00 4.34 1.16
N ALA A 413 2.70 4.12 0.93
CA ALA A 413 1.64 4.68 1.77
C ALA A 413 1.70 4.18 3.22
N VAL A 414 2.03 2.90 3.43
CA VAL A 414 2.21 2.29 4.76
C VAL A 414 3.47 2.85 5.45
N MET A 415 4.58 3.02 4.73
CA MET A 415 5.80 3.63 5.28
C MET A 415 5.56 5.08 5.71
N ASP A 416 4.85 5.87 4.90
CA ASP A 416 4.49 7.24 5.24
C ASP A 416 3.57 7.31 6.47
N ALA A 417 2.64 6.35 6.61
CA ALA A 417 1.72 6.29 7.74
C ALA A 417 2.46 6.06 9.06
N SER A 418 3.37 5.09 9.12
CA SER A 418 4.21 4.87 10.31
C SER A 418 5.15 6.05 10.59
N GLY A 419 5.64 6.71 9.54
CA GLY A 419 6.41 7.95 9.70
C GLY A 419 5.60 9.09 10.30
N ALA A 420 4.37 9.31 9.83
CA ALA A 420 3.45 10.32 10.34
C ALA A 420 3.00 10.01 11.78
N ALA A 421 2.77 8.73 12.10
CA ALA A 421 2.52 8.28 13.47
C ALA A 421 3.71 8.63 14.38
N ALA A 422 4.94 8.24 14.00
CA ALA A 422 6.14 8.55 14.78
C ALA A 422 6.32 10.07 15.02
N ALA A 423 6.05 10.89 14.00
CA ALA A 423 6.11 12.35 14.11
C ALA A 423 5.08 12.91 15.12
N ALA A 424 3.86 12.37 15.12
CA ALA A 424 2.84 12.72 16.10
C ALA A 424 3.19 12.22 17.51
N GLU A 425 3.76 11.02 17.63
CA GLU A 425 4.22 10.44 18.91
C GLU A 425 5.32 11.28 19.54
N SER A 426 6.29 11.76 18.75
CA SER A 426 7.35 12.63 19.26
C SER A 426 6.83 14.00 19.71
N LEU A 427 5.80 14.54 19.05
CA LEU A 427 5.13 15.75 19.51
C LEU A 427 4.39 15.54 20.84
N LEU A 428 3.79 14.36 21.04
CA LEU A 428 2.90 14.04 22.16
C LEU A 428 3.55 13.13 23.21
N ALA A 429 4.87 13.00 23.21
CA ALA A 429 5.59 12.00 23.99
C ALA A 429 5.27 12.06 25.49
N GLU A 430 5.13 13.27 26.06
CA GLU A 430 4.80 13.49 27.48
C GLU A 430 3.40 13.02 27.88
N SER A 431 2.50 12.85 26.91
CA SER A 431 1.09 12.48 27.12
C SER A 431 0.78 11.06 26.70
N ARG A 432 1.81 10.26 26.38
CA ARG A 432 1.68 8.83 26.10
C ARG A 432 0.98 8.13 27.28
N PHE A 433 0.07 7.22 26.94
CA PHE A 433 -0.78 6.46 27.86
C PHE A 433 -1.80 7.27 28.67
N SER A 434 -1.87 8.60 28.52
CA SER A 434 -2.76 9.45 29.33
C SER A 434 -4.25 9.23 29.09
N LEU A 435 -4.64 8.75 27.89
CA LEU A 435 -6.03 8.51 27.49
C LEU A 435 -6.32 7.08 27.04
N THR A 436 -5.33 6.19 27.11
CA THR A 436 -5.50 4.78 26.70
C THR A 436 -6.19 3.94 27.77
N LYS A 437 -6.93 2.95 27.32
CA LYS A 437 -7.57 1.91 28.12
C LYS A 437 -6.85 0.59 27.90
N THR A 438 -6.86 -0.26 28.94
CA THR A 438 -6.45 -1.66 28.82
C THR A 438 -7.68 -2.49 28.49
N LYS A 439 -7.56 -3.40 27.54
CA LYS A 439 -8.65 -4.32 27.17
C LYS A 439 -8.86 -5.33 28.30
N GLU A 440 -10.08 -5.45 28.78
CA GLU A 440 -10.45 -6.49 29.74
C GLU A 440 -10.48 -7.84 29.04
N MET A 441 -9.77 -8.83 29.59
CA MET A 441 -9.78 -10.21 29.09
C MET A 441 -10.55 -11.11 30.04
N MET A 442 -11.25 -12.10 29.50
CA MET A 442 -11.86 -13.13 30.33
C MET A 442 -10.77 -13.97 31.03
N PRO A 443 -10.99 -14.38 32.29
CA PRO A 443 -10.08 -15.28 32.97
C PRO A 443 -9.88 -16.57 32.18
N GLU A 444 -8.63 -17.04 32.10
CA GLU A 444 -8.31 -18.32 31.46
C GLU A 444 -8.96 -19.47 32.24
N ARG A 445 -9.75 -20.30 31.54
CA ARG A 445 -10.30 -21.55 32.07
C ARG A 445 -9.22 -22.62 32.08
N ASP A 446 -8.96 -23.21 33.25
CA ASP A 446 -8.10 -24.38 33.34
C ASP A 446 -8.79 -25.60 32.74
N VAL A 447 -8.17 -26.17 31.71
CA VAL A 447 -8.64 -27.35 30.97
C VAL A 447 -7.59 -28.46 30.93
N SER A 448 -6.61 -28.41 31.84
CA SER A 448 -5.48 -29.34 31.88
C SER A 448 -5.90 -30.79 32.17
N GLU A 449 -6.92 -30.98 33.01
CA GLU A 449 -7.48 -32.28 33.41
C GLU A 449 -8.74 -32.68 32.61
N GLU A 450 -9.15 -31.88 31.61
CA GLU A 450 -10.31 -32.19 30.78
C GLU A 450 -9.93 -33.07 29.58
N GLU A 451 -10.80 -34.03 29.24
CA GLU A 451 -10.73 -34.73 27.96
C GLU A 451 -10.85 -33.74 26.79
N PRO A 452 -10.07 -33.91 25.69
CA PRO A 452 -10.12 -32.97 24.57
C PRO A 452 -11.51 -32.88 23.93
N LYS A 453 -12.02 -31.66 23.85
CA LYS A 453 -13.26 -31.24 23.18
C LYS A 453 -12.91 -30.19 22.14
N ILE A 454 -12.77 -30.64 20.89
CA ILE A 454 -12.25 -29.84 19.78
C ILE A 454 -13.41 -29.24 18.99
N GLY A 455 -13.32 -27.93 18.75
CA GLY A 455 -14.11 -27.26 17.71
C GLY A 455 -13.31 -27.09 16.42
N VAL A 456 -13.86 -27.53 15.29
CA VAL A 456 -13.24 -27.40 13.97
C VAL A 456 -14.00 -26.40 13.11
N PHE A 457 -13.36 -25.30 12.72
CA PHE A 457 -13.95 -24.28 11.85
C PHE A 457 -13.28 -24.28 10.48
N ILE A 458 -14.07 -24.52 9.42
CA ILE A 458 -13.56 -24.64 8.05
C ILE A 458 -13.91 -23.38 7.26
N CYS A 459 -12.89 -22.66 6.82
CA CYS A 459 -13.05 -21.42 6.07
C CYS A 459 -13.32 -21.68 4.58
N HIS A 460 -14.28 -20.96 3.99
CA HIS A 460 -14.45 -20.92 2.52
C HIS A 460 -13.47 -19.95 1.85
N CYS A 461 -13.13 -18.85 2.52
CA CYS A 461 -12.32 -17.77 1.97
C CYS A 461 -12.85 -17.28 0.60
N GLY A 462 -14.18 -17.20 0.46
CA GLY A 462 -14.85 -16.99 -0.81
C GLY A 462 -14.60 -18.16 -1.76
N THR A 463 -14.14 -17.89 -2.98
CA THR A 463 -13.77 -18.94 -3.95
C THR A 463 -12.35 -19.47 -3.77
N ASN A 464 -11.52 -18.86 -2.91
CA ASN A 464 -10.12 -19.27 -2.73
C ASN A 464 -9.98 -20.69 -2.17
N ILE A 465 -10.87 -21.08 -1.25
CA ILE A 465 -10.95 -22.46 -0.74
C ILE A 465 -12.24 -23.09 -1.28
N GLY A 466 -13.38 -22.42 -1.11
CA GLY A 466 -14.70 -22.92 -1.52
C GLY A 466 -14.88 -23.16 -3.03
N GLY A 467 -14.06 -22.52 -3.87
CA GLY A 467 -14.08 -22.74 -5.32
C GLY A 467 -13.34 -24.00 -5.78
N VAL A 468 -12.53 -24.61 -4.91
CA VAL A 468 -11.76 -25.83 -5.19
C VAL A 468 -12.20 -26.98 -4.28
N LEU A 469 -12.41 -26.71 -3.01
CA LEU A 469 -12.76 -27.71 -1.99
C LEU A 469 -14.25 -27.64 -1.65
N ASN A 470 -14.89 -28.80 -1.56
CA ASN A 470 -16.24 -28.91 -1.00
C ASN A 470 -16.18 -28.75 0.52
N VAL A 471 -16.31 -27.51 0.99
CA VAL A 471 -16.24 -27.15 2.41
C VAL A 471 -17.32 -27.85 3.25
N PRO A 472 -18.60 -27.93 2.84
CA PRO A 472 -19.61 -28.72 3.57
C PRO A 472 -19.19 -30.18 3.78
N GLN A 473 -18.59 -30.82 2.78
CA GLN A 473 -18.07 -32.19 2.92
C GLN A 473 -16.91 -32.27 3.92
N LEU A 474 -16.06 -31.24 4.01
CA LEU A 474 -14.99 -31.17 5.01
C LEU A 474 -15.54 -31.00 6.43
N VAL A 475 -16.65 -30.27 6.61
CA VAL A 475 -17.36 -30.18 7.90
C VAL A 475 -17.84 -31.56 8.33
N GLU A 476 -18.57 -32.27 7.45
CA GLU A 476 -19.11 -33.60 7.74
C GLU A 476 -18.01 -34.65 7.99
N TYR A 477 -16.88 -34.52 7.29
CA TYR A 477 -15.70 -35.33 7.59
C TYR A 477 -15.13 -35.01 8.98
N SER A 478 -15.03 -33.73 9.34
CA SER A 478 -14.44 -33.29 10.61
C SER A 478 -15.24 -33.77 11.82
N LYS A 479 -16.58 -33.80 11.74
CA LYS A 479 -17.48 -34.34 12.78
C LYS A 479 -17.22 -35.81 13.14
N LYS A 480 -16.59 -36.58 12.23
CA LYS A 480 -16.29 -38.00 12.44
C LYS A 480 -14.91 -38.24 13.08
N LEU A 481 -14.12 -37.19 13.27
CA LEU A 481 -12.78 -37.31 13.85
C LEU A 481 -12.88 -37.44 15.38
N PRO A 482 -11.98 -38.20 16.02
CA PRO A 482 -11.95 -38.32 17.49
C PRO A 482 -11.86 -36.95 18.16
N ASN A 483 -12.52 -36.80 19.31
CA ASN A 483 -12.53 -35.60 20.15
C ASN A 483 -13.16 -34.34 19.52
N VAL A 484 -13.63 -34.39 18.27
CA VAL A 484 -14.35 -33.27 17.65
C VAL A 484 -15.81 -33.28 18.11
N VAL A 485 -16.18 -32.29 18.93
CA VAL A 485 -17.54 -32.15 19.46
C VAL A 485 -18.36 -31.10 18.69
N TYR A 486 -17.69 -30.22 17.96
CA TYR A 486 -18.32 -29.18 17.15
C TYR A 486 -17.55 -28.99 15.84
N ALA A 487 -18.27 -28.86 14.73
CA ALA A 487 -17.66 -28.46 13.47
C ALA A 487 -18.63 -27.64 12.62
N GLN A 488 -18.13 -26.53 12.07
CA GLN A 488 -18.91 -25.61 11.24
C GLN A 488 -18.05 -25.02 10.13
N ASN A 489 -18.69 -24.60 9.03
CA ASN A 489 -18.04 -23.76 8.04
C ASN A 489 -18.26 -22.27 8.34
N VAL A 490 -17.32 -21.44 7.91
CA VAL A 490 -17.38 -19.98 8.01
C VAL A 490 -16.98 -19.39 6.66
N LEU A 491 -17.65 -18.32 6.22
CA LEU A 491 -17.35 -17.75 4.91
C LEU A 491 -15.93 -17.16 4.88
N TYR A 492 -15.62 -16.32 5.87
CA TYR A 492 -14.29 -15.75 6.09
C TYR A 492 -13.94 -15.86 7.58
N ALA A 493 -13.16 -16.88 7.97
CA ALA A 493 -12.80 -17.10 9.38
C ALA A 493 -12.12 -15.88 10.04
N CYS A 494 -11.44 -15.04 9.27
CA CYS A 494 -10.78 -13.83 9.75
C CYS A 494 -11.71 -12.62 9.91
N ALA A 495 -12.96 -12.69 9.48
CA ALA A 495 -13.93 -11.59 9.64
C ALA A 495 -14.47 -11.54 11.08
N THR A 496 -14.82 -10.34 11.55
CA THR A 496 -15.22 -10.10 12.95
C THR A 496 -16.43 -10.91 13.38
N ASP A 497 -17.43 -11.05 12.51
CA ASP A 497 -18.62 -11.88 12.75
C ASP A 497 -18.28 -13.36 12.96
N ALA A 498 -17.36 -13.90 12.15
CA ALA A 498 -16.87 -15.26 12.31
C ALA A 498 -16.06 -15.44 13.60
N GLN A 499 -15.28 -14.44 14.00
CA GLN A 499 -14.54 -14.46 15.26
C GLN A 499 -15.50 -14.48 16.47
N GLU A 500 -16.53 -13.64 16.48
CA GLU A 500 -17.57 -13.65 17.53
C GLU A 500 -18.30 -15.00 17.59
N LEU A 501 -18.61 -15.57 16.44
CA LEU A 501 -19.22 -16.90 16.35
C LEU A 501 -18.29 -17.98 16.95
N ILE A 502 -16.99 -17.95 16.65
CA ILE A 502 -16.01 -18.86 17.23
C ILE A 502 -15.96 -18.69 18.76
N LYS A 503 -15.94 -17.46 19.29
CA LYS A 503 -15.94 -17.21 20.74
C LYS A 503 -17.18 -17.79 21.41
N LYS A 504 -18.37 -17.52 20.86
CA LYS A 504 -19.63 -18.07 21.37
C LYS A 504 -19.60 -19.60 21.37
N ALA A 505 -19.14 -20.22 20.29
CA ALA A 505 -19.02 -21.66 20.22
C ALA A 505 -18.04 -22.23 21.26
N VAL A 506 -16.91 -21.56 21.53
CA VAL A 506 -15.97 -21.97 22.58
C VAL A 506 -16.66 -22.04 23.95
N ILE A 507 -17.49 -21.04 24.26
CA ILE A 507 -18.21 -20.94 25.53
C ILE A 507 -19.38 -21.93 25.58
N GLU A 508 -20.31 -21.85 24.62
CA GLU A 508 -21.57 -22.58 24.62
C GLU A 508 -21.39 -24.09 24.44
N GLN A 509 -20.38 -24.52 23.66
CA GLN A 509 -20.09 -25.94 23.42
C GLN A 509 -19.03 -26.48 24.40
N GLY A 510 -18.53 -25.65 25.32
CA GLY A 510 -17.49 -26.02 26.28
C GLY A 510 -16.19 -26.50 25.61
N LEU A 511 -15.82 -25.91 24.48
CA LEU A 511 -14.62 -26.31 23.73
C LEU A 511 -13.37 -26.00 24.54
N ASN A 512 -12.45 -26.95 24.59
CA ASN A 512 -11.14 -26.77 25.24
C ASN A 512 -9.98 -26.86 24.26
N ARG A 513 -10.23 -27.02 22.96
CA ARG A 513 -9.26 -26.98 21.87
C ARG A 513 -9.92 -26.41 20.61
N LEU A 514 -9.16 -25.68 19.81
CA LEU A 514 -9.66 -25.04 18.59
C LEU A 514 -8.81 -25.44 17.39
N VAL A 515 -9.45 -25.83 16.28
CA VAL A 515 -8.79 -26.07 14.99
C VAL A 515 -9.43 -25.19 13.93
N ILE A 516 -8.62 -24.35 13.27
CA ILE A 516 -9.07 -23.53 12.14
C ILE A 516 -8.47 -24.08 10.83
N ALA A 517 -9.32 -24.58 9.94
CA ALA A 517 -8.92 -25.05 8.62
C ALA A 517 -9.09 -23.92 7.59
N ALA A 518 -8.00 -23.22 7.29
CA ALA A 518 -8.04 -21.99 6.49
C ALA A 518 -6.69 -21.69 5.80
N CYS A 519 -6.20 -20.46 5.97
CA CYS A 519 -4.96 -19.91 5.43
C CYS A 519 -3.72 -20.30 6.25
N THR A 520 -2.59 -19.70 5.93
CA THR A 520 -1.31 -19.97 6.60
C THR A 520 -1.27 -19.49 8.06
N PRO A 521 -0.80 -20.34 9.01
CA PRO A 521 -0.63 -19.94 10.41
C PRO A 521 0.35 -18.78 10.57
N ARG A 522 1.27 -18.58 9.62
CA ARG A 522 2.19 -17.43 9.63
C ARG A 522 1.47 -16.08 9.61
N SER A 523 0.23 -16.05 9.12
CA SER A 523 -0.53 -14.82 8.92
C SER A 523 -1.63 -14.62 9.96
N HIS A 524 -2.39 -15.67 10.30
CA HIS A 524 -3.62 -15.55 11.08
C HIS A 524 -3.65 -16.40 12.35
N LEU A 525 -2.61 -17.18 12.66
CA LEU A 525 -2.58 -17.90 13.95
C LEU A 525 -2.68 -16.93 15.14
N PRO A 526 -1.91 -15.82 15.20
CA PRO A 526 -2.02 -14.87 16.30
C PRO A 526 -3.44 -14.30 16.49
N LEU A 527 -4.17 -14.08 15.39
CA LEU A 527 -5.56 -13.63 15.43
C LEU A 527 -6.45 -14.64 16.17
N PHE A 528 -6.40 -15.93 15.78
CA PHE A 528 -7.23 -16.96 16.41
C PHE A 528 -6.78 -17.31 17.84
N GLN A 529 -5.50 -17.09 18.15
CA GLN A 529 -4.97 -17.19 19.50
C GLN A 529 -5.56 -16.11 20.42
N GLU A 530 -5.68 -14.87 19.93
CA GLU A 530 -6.35 -13.79 20.66
C GLU A 530 -7.86 -14.04 20.80
N VAL A 531 -8.52 -14.53 19.75
CA VAL A 531 -9.95 -14.93 19.79
C VAL A 531 -10.19 -16.00 20.86
N ALA A 532 -9.31 -17.00 20.95
CA ALA A 532 -9.37 -18.01 22.01
C ALA A 532 -9.17 -17.38 23.40
N ALA A 533 -8.17 -16.50 23.55
CA ALA A 533 -7.91 -15.81 24.82
C ALA A 533 -9.12 -14.98 25.29
N GLU A 534 -9.76 -14.26 24.37
CA GLU A 534 -10.99 -13.51 24.63
C GLU A 534 -12.14 -14.40 25.07
N ALA A 535 -12.17 -15.66 24.64
CA ALA A 535 -13.14 -16.67 25.04
C ALA A 535 -12.74 -17.43 26.33
N GLY A 536 -11.66 -17.02 27.01
CA GLY A 536 -11.14 -17.69 28.20
C GLY A 536 -10.39 -19.01 27.91
N LEU A 537 -10.03 -19.26 26.65
CA LEU A 537 -9.26 -20.45 26.25
C LEU A 537 -7.78 -20.09 26.04
N ASN A 538 -6.87 -20.90 26.58
CA ASN A 538 -5.44 -20.67 26.45
C ASN A 538 -5.01 -20.55 24.95
N PRO A 539 -4.26 -19.49 24.56
CA PRO A 539 -3.84 -19.24 23.18
C PRO A 539 -3.08 -20.40 22.51
N TYR A 540 -2.40 -21.25 23.30
CA TYR A 540 -1.60 -22.36 22.80
C TYR A 540 -2.40 -23.65 22.61
N LEU A 541 -3.71 -23.58 22.83
CA LEU A 541 -4.68 -24.66 22.55
C LEU A 541 -5.39 -24.48 21.20
N VAL A 542 -4.85 -23.61 20.35
CA VAL A 542 -5.31 -23.33 18.99
C VAL A 542 -4.34 -23.93 17.97
N GLU A 543 -4.87 -24.64 16.98
CA GLU A 543 -4.11 -25.19 15.84
C GLU A 543 -4.72 -24.74 14.51
N MET A 544 -3.90 -24.67 13.45
CA MET A 544 -4.39 -24.36 12.11
C MET A 544 -4.03 -25.44 11.10
N ALA A 545 -5.03 -25.85 10.31
CA ALA A 545 -4.82 -26.64 9.11
C ALA A 545 -4.75 -25.70 7.89
N ASN A 546 -3.57 -25.56 7.27
CA ASN A 546 -3.45 -24.80 6.03
C ASN A 546 -4.04 -25.60 4.87
N ILE A 547 -5.26 -25.25 4.46
CA ILE A 547 -5.97 -25.84 3.32
C ILE A 547 -6.10 -24.87 2.14
N ARG A 548 -5.45 -23.69 2.20
CA ARG A 548 -5.44 -22.69 1.13
C ARG A 548 -4.10 -22.68 0.37
N GLU A 549 -3.07 -22.06 0.92
CA GLU A 549 -1.76 -21.93 0.27
C GLU A 549 -1.10 -23.30 0.05
N HIS A 550 -1.26 -24.21 1.01
CA HIS A 550 -0.68 -25.55 0.93
C HIS A 550 -1.60 -26.56 0.21
N ASN A 551 -2.81 -26.14 -0.18
CA ASN A 551 -3.78 -27.03 -0.79
C ASN A 551 -4.62 -26.43 -1.93
N ALA A 552 -5.73 -25.75 -1.64
CA ALA A 552 -6.68 -25.31 -2.66
C ALA A 552 -6.03 -24.53 -3.82
N TRP A 553 -5.14 -23.59 -3.53
CA TRP A 553 -4.47 -22.79 -4.57
C TRP A 553 -3.53 -23.60 -5.45
N VAL A 554 -2.83 -24.58 -4.89
CA VAL A 554 -1.80 -25.35 -5.60
C VAL A 554 -2.34 -26.64 -6.25
N HIS A 555 -3.56 -27.04 -5.93
CA HIS A 555 -4.23 -28.24 -6.46
C HIS A 555 -5.57 -27.93 -7.15
N SER A 556 -5.80 -26.70 -7.61
CA SER A 556 -7.05 -26.28 -8.27
C SER A 556 -7.43 -27.13 -9.49
N ARG A 557 -6.45 -27.72 -10.17
CA ARG A 557 -6.64 -28.64 -11.32
C ARG A 557 -6.80 -30.11 -10.93
N ALA A 558 -6.66 -30.44 -9.64
CA ALA A 558 -6.68 -31.81 -9.12
C ALA A 558 -7.60 -31.91 -7.90
N VAL A 559 -8.85 -31.46 -8.04
CA VAL A 559 -9.84 -31.32 -6.95
C VAL A 559 -9.97 -32.57 -6.08
N LYS A 560 -9.99 -33.77 -6.67
CA LYS A 560 -10.07 -35.03 -5.90
C LYS A 560 -8.87 -35.21 -4.95
N VAL A 561 -7.67 -34.91 -5.44
CA VAL A 561 -6.43 -34.97 -4.63
C VAL A 561 -6.44 -33.86 -3.59
N ALA A 562 -6.89 -32.65 -3.97
CA ALA A 562 -7.01 -31.51 -3.07
C ALA A 562 -7.93 -31.82 -1.87
N MET A 563 -9.08 -32.47 -2.12
CA MET A 563 -10.03 -32.90 -1.08
C MET A 563 -9.41 -33.91 -0.11
N LEU A 564 -8.75 -34.96 -0.61
CA LEU A 564 -8.07 -35.95 0.23
C LEU A 564 -6.96 -35.31 1.07
N LYS A 565 -6.18 -34.41 0.46
CA LYS A 565 -5.14 -33.66 1.16
C LYS A 565 -5.72 -32.74 2.24
N ALA A 566 -6.89 -32.14 2.02
CA ALA A 566 -7.52 -31.26 2.99
C ALA A 566 -8.02 -32.05 4.20
N GLN A 567 -8.68 -33.19 3.94
CA GLN A 567 -9.11 -34.13 4.98
C GLN A 567 -7.91 -34.64 5.81
N ALA A 568 -6.79 -34.95 5.16
CA ALA A 568 -5.57 -35.36 5.85
C ALA A 568 -4.98 -34.22 6.70
N ALA A 569 -4.90 -33.00 6.16
CA ALA A 569 -4.40 -31.82 6.88
C ALA A 569 -5.25 -31.50 8.12
N ILE A 570 -6.58 -31.53 7.99
CA ILE A 570 -7.51 -31.33 9.12
C ILE A 570 -7.31 -32.44 10.15
N ARG A 571 -7.25 -33.70 9.74
CA ARG A 571 -7.01 -34.83 10.65
C ARG A 571 -5.68 -34.71 11.40
N MET A 572 -4.62 -34.27 10.73
CA MET A 572 -3.32 -34.01 11.35
C MET A 572 -3.39 -32.87 12.37
N ALA A 573 -4.08 -31.77 12.05
CA ALA A 573 -4.27 -30.65 12.96
C ALA A 573 -5.09 -31.06 14.20
N VAL A 574 -6.18 -31.82 14.01
CA VAL A 574 -6.98 -32.39 15.11
C VAL A 574 -6.13 -33.31 15.99
N ALA A 575 -5.37 -34.24 15.38
CA ALA A 575 -4.48 -35.13 16.12
C ALA A 575 -3.43 -34.38 16.94
N ARG A 576 -2.91 -33.26 16.43
CA ARG A 576 -2.02 -32.37 17.18
C ARG A 576 -2.74 -31.62 18.30
N ALA A 577 -3.94 -31.09 18.03
CA ALA A 577 -4.77 -30.37 19.00
C ALA A 577 -5.10 -31.21 20.24
N VAL A 578 -5.35 -32.51 20.07
CA VAL A 578 -5.52 -33.48 21.17
C VAL A 578 -4.34 -33.47 22.14
N ARG A 579 -3.11 -33.22 21.64
CA ARG A 579 -1.87 -33.26 22.43
C ARG A 579 -1.39 -31.88 22.87
N LEU A 580 -2.06 -30.80 22.47
CA LEU A 580 -1.72 -29.46 22.93
C LEU A 580 -1.97 -29.34 24.43
N LYS A 581 -1.08 -28.61 25.09
CA LYS A 581 -1.15 -28.27 26.51
C LYS A 581 -1.22 -26.76 26.64
N PRO A 582 -1.94 -26.23 27.64
CA PRO A 582 -1.90 -24.80 27.91
C PRO A 582 -0.46 -24.39 28.21
N LEU A 583 0.00 -23.29 27.61
CA LEU A 583 1.30 -22.71 27.87
C LEU A 583 1.13 -21.29 28.39
N GLN A 584 2.04 -20.88 29.27
CA GLN A 584 2.10 -19.51 29.75
C GLN A 584 3.19 -18.75 28.97
N PRO A 585 2.87 -17.61 28.35
CA PRO A 585 3.87 -16.80 27.68
C PRO A 585 4.87 -16.29 28.73
N ARG A 586 6.17 -16.48 28.46
CA ARG A 586 7.20 -15.88 29.31
C ARG A 586 7.26 -14.38 29.03
N GLN A 587 7.12 -13.58 30.07
CA GLN A 587 7.30 -12.14 30.00
C GLN A 587 8.78 -11.82 30.22
N TYR A 588 9.33 -10.98 29.34
CA TYR A 588 10.68 -10.46 29.44
C TYR A 588 10.61 -8.94 29.47
N SER A 589 11.46 -8.29 30.26
CA SER A 589 11.62 -6.85 30.19
C SER A 589 12.21 -6.46 28.83
N VAL A 590 11.81 -5.30 28.31
CA VAL A 590 12.37 -4.73 27.10
C VAL A 590 13.44 -3.72 27.51
N THR A 591 14.65 -3.87 26.98
CA THR A 591 15.71 -2.88 27.15
C THR A 591 15.30 -1.59 26.43
N GLN A 592 15.10 -0.51 27.19
CA GLN A 592 14.58 0.78 26.71
C GLN A 592 15.65 1.61 25.98
N SER A 593 16.36 0.98 25.04
CA SER A 593 17.32 1.63 24.16
C SER A 593 17.29 1.03 22.76
N ALA A 594 17.67 1.81 21.77
CA ALA A 594 17.74 1.39 20.37
C ALA A 594 19.17 1.42 19.84
N LEU A 595 19.49 0.50 18.93
CA LEU A 595 20.72 0.54 18.13
C LEU A 595 20.39 0.97 16.70
N VAL A 596 20.95 2.09 16.26
CA VAL A 596 20.84 2.55 14.87
C VAL A 596 22.18 2.37 14.16
N ILE A 597 22.19 1.62 13.06
CA ILE A 597 23.40 1.31 12.31
C ILE A 597 23.42 2.12 11.01
N GLY A 598 24.25 3.15 10.96
CA GLY A 598 24.48 4.03 9.80
C GLY A 598 24.07 5.47 10.09
N GLY A 599 25.03 6.40 10.05
CA GLY A 599 24.87 7.82 10.31
C GLY A 599 24.44 8.66 9.10
N GLY A 600 23.71 8.08 8.14
CA GLY A 600 23.08 8.81 7.03
C GLY A 600 21.82 9.55 7.48
N ILE A 601 21.15 10.26 6.55
CA ILE A 601 19.88 10.98 6.86
C ILE A 601 18.88 10.05 7.56
N SER A 602 18.62 8.86 7.00
CA SER A 602 17.65 7.92 7.57
C SER A 602 17.98 7.51 9.01
N GLY A 603 19.25 7.23 9.31
CA GLY A 603 19.65 6.81 10.66
C GLY A 603 19.66 7.95 11.66
N MET A 604 20.10 9.14 11.25
CA MET A 604 20.04 10.34 12.10
C MET A 604 18.60 10.74 12.41
N THR A 605 17.70 10.72 11.42
CA THR A 605 16.28 11.00 11.64
C THR A 605 15.65 9.97 12.57
N ALA A 606 15.89 8.67 12.37
CA ALA A 606 15.39 7.62 13.26
C ALA A 606 15.91 7.77 14.70
N ALA A 607 17.19 8.08 14.86
CA ALA A 607 17.80 8.29 16.18
C ALA A 607 17.19 9.50 16.91
N LEU A 608 17.02 10.62 16.20
CA LEU A 608 16.38 11.82 16.77
C LEU A 608 14.92 11.57 17.13
N GLU A 609 14.18 10.84 16.30
CA GLU A 609 12.77 10.62 16.56
C GLU A 609 12.54 9.76 17.80
N LEU A 610 13.33 8.68 17.95
CA LEU A 610 13.33 7.86 19.17
C LEU A 610 13.78 8.66 20.40
N ALA A 611 14.81 9.50 20.27
CA ALA A 611 15.30 10.32 21.36
C ALA A 611 14.26 11.36 21.84
N LYS A 612 13.54 12.01 20.91
CA LYS A 612 12.42 12.92 21.23
C LYS A 612 11.28 12.21 21.96
N GLN A 613 11.07 10.93 21.68
CA GLN A 613 10.10 10.11 22.41
C GLN A 613 10.61 9.65 23.79
N GLY A 614 11.85 9.96 24.14
CA GLY A 614 12.45 9.71 25.45
C GLY A 614 13.37 8.49 25.54
N PHE A 615 13.62 7.78 24.43
CA PHE A 615 14.45 6.56 24.42
C PHE A 615 15.94 6.85 24.27
N GLU A 616 16.79 6.07 24.93
CA GLU A 616 18.23 6.09 24.65
C GLU A 616 18.52 5.48 23.27
N VAL A 617 19.47 6.07 22.53
CA VAL A 617 19.86 5.57 21.21
C VAL A 617 21.37 5.46 21.09
N HIS A 618 21.84 4.31 20.63
CA HIS A 618 23.22 4.11 20.20
C HIS A 618 23.27 4.26 18.68
N LEU A 619 23.85 5.37 18.19
CA LEU A 619 24.01 5.61 16.76
C LEU A 619 25.42 5.25 16.32
N LEU A 620 25.55 4.20 15.51
CA LEU A 620 26.82 3.76 14.95
C LEU A 620 27.05 4.34 13.55
N GLU A 621 28.23 4.89 13.31
CA GLU A 621 28.69 5.31 11.99
C GLU A 621 30.06 4.71 11.69
N LYS A 622 30.15 4.07 10.51
CA LYS A 622 31.35 3.34 10.08
C LYS A 622 32.55 4.26 9.82
N THR A 623 32.28 5.50 9.43
CA THR A 623 33.28 6.53 9.13
C THR A 623 33.45 7.50 10.30
N ASN A 624 34.38 8.44 10.16
CA ASN A 624 34.63 9.47 11.17
C ASN A 624 33.63 10.63 11.12
N GLN A 625 32.58 10.57 10.30
CA GLN A 625 31.65 11.67 10.09
C GLN A 625 30.25 11.18 9.72
N LEU A 626 29.25 11.87 10.26
CA LEU A 626 27.86 11.68 9.85
C LEU A 626 27.57 12.18 8.42
N GLY A 627 26.38 11.85 7.93
CA GLY A 627 25.73 12.43 6.76
C GLY A 627 25.67 11.55 5.51
N GLY A 628 26.46 10.49 5.44
CA GLY A 628 26.40 9.52 4.34
C GLY A 628 26.50 10.14 2.95
N VAL A 629 25.71 9.62 1.99
CA VAL A 629 25.69 10.08 0.58
C VAL A 629 25.15 11.50 0.45
N ALA A 630 24.34 11.99 1.38
CA ALA A 630 23.76 13.34 1.30
C ALA A 630 24.80 14.45 1.29
N LYS A 631 26.00 14.22 1.85
CA LYS A 631 27.14 15.15 1.77
C LYS A 631 27.54 15.49 0.34
N ARG A 632 27.29 14.55 -0.59
CA ARG A 632 27.59 14.66 -2.02
C ARG A 632 26.50 15.37 -2.81
N ILE A 633 25.38 15.72 -2.16
CA ILE A 633 24.21 16.31 -2.81
C ILE A 633 24.11 17.77 -2.34
N PRO A 634 24.30 18.76 -3.23
CA PRO A 634 24.22 20.18 -2.84
C PRO A 634 22.78 20.67 -2.64
N LYS A 635 21.90 20.34 -3.60
CA LYS A 635 20.49 20.74 -3.62
C LYS A 635 19.59 19.58 -4.04
N THR A 636 18.33 19.62 -3.63
CA THR A 636 17.28 18.76 -4.18
C THR A 636 16.83 19.28 -5.55
N ILE A 637 16.06 18.48 -6.30
CA ILE A 637 15.53 18.88 -7.60
C ILE A 637 14.52 20.04 -7.49
N GLU A 638 13.87 20.17 -6.33
CA GLU A 638 13.02 21.30 -5.94
C GLU A 638 13.82 22.54 -5.52
N GLY A 639 15.16 22.48 -5.56
CA GLY A 639 16.06 23.59 -5.27
C GLY A 639 16.38 23.79 -3.79
N LYS A 640 15.95 22.90 -2.89
CA LYS A 640 16.20 23.02 -1.44
C LYS A 640 17.65 22.69 -1.10
N ASP A 641 18.24 23.41 -0.14
CA ASP A 641 19.63 23.27 0.27
C ASP A 641 19.84 22.07 1.20
N VAL A 642 20.51 21.04 0.68
CA VAL A 642 20.80 19.81 1.42
C VAL A 642 21.95 19.99 2.41
N LYS A 643 22.92 20.86 2.12
CA LYS A 643 24.06 21.11 3.03
C LYS A 643 23.57 21.76 4.32
N THR A 644 22.72 22.77 4.20
CA THR A 644 22.12 23.45 5.35
C THR A 644 21.26 22.49 6.16
N PHE A 645 20.37 21.72 5.52
CA PHE A 645 19.58 20.69 6.19
C PHE A 645 20.46 19.68 6.95
N LEU A 646 21.50 19.17 6.29
CA LEU A 646 22.39 18.18 6.85
C LEU A 646 23.18 18.71 8.06
N LYS A 647 23.66 19.97 7.98
CA LYS A 647 24.35 20.62 9.09
C LYS A 647 23.42 20.75 10.31
N THR A 648 22.16 21.12 10.09
CA THR A 648 21.15 21.19 11.16
C THR A 648 20.90 19.83 11.77
N LEU A 649 20.67 18.80 10.95
CA LEU A 649 20.40 17.44 11.40
C LEU A 649 21.57 16.85 12.21
N ILE A 650 22.81 17.03 11.72
CA ILE A 650 24.03 16.61 12.45
C ILE A 650 24.12 17.35 13.78
N SER A 651 23.93 18.67 13.79
CA SER A 651 23.98 19.44 15.05
C SER A 651 22.90 19.02 16.04
N GLN A 652 21.72 18.58 15.59
CA GLN A 652 20.68 18.07 16.47
C GLN A 652 21.11 16.73 17.09
N VAL A 653 21.65 15.82 16.28
CA VAL A 653 22.15 14.52 16.75
C VAL A 653 23.29 14.69 17.76
N GLU A 654 24.24 15.58 17.49
CA GLU A 654 25.41 15.80 18.35
C GLU A 654 25.06 16.47 19.69
N LYS A 655 23.95 17.22 19.74
CA LYS A 655 23.50 17.92 20.96
C LYS A 655 22.49 17.13 21.79
N GLU A 656 21.89 16.08 21.23
CA GLU A 656 20.89 15.28 21.93
C GLU A 656 21.55 14.30 22.90
N GLU A 657 21.35 14.53 24.20
CA GLU A 657 22.00 13.76 25.27
C GLU A 657 21.61 12.28 25.28
N ARG A 658 20.40 11.94 24.78
CA ARG A 658 19.96 10.55 24.66
C ARG A 658 20.63 9.78 23.52
N ILE A 659 21.31 10.47 22.59
CA ILE A 659 22.01 9.83 21.47
C ILE A 659 23.49 9.64 21.81
N LYS A 660 23.87 8.40 22.05
CA LYS A 660 25.27 7.97 22.18
C LYS A 660 25.82 7.71 20.77
N LEU A 661 26.63 8.64 20.28
CA LEU A 661 27.25 8.58 18.95
C LEU A 661 28.57 7.80 18.96
N TYR A 662 28.70 6.82 18.07
CA TYR A 662 29.91 6.03 17.88
C TYR A 662 30.42 6.15 16.45
N LEU A 663 31.43 7.01 16.25
CA LEU A 663 32.11 7.17 14.97
C LEU A 663 33.19 6.10 14.79
N ASN A 664 33.62 5.89 13.55
CA ASN A 664 34.60 4.87 13.17
C ASN A 664 34.26 3.48 13.74
N THR A 665 32.98 3.13 13.83
CA THR A 665 32.55 1.94 14.57
C THR A 665 31.85 0.95 13.66
N GLU A 666 32.14 -0.34 13.84
CA GLU A 666 31.47 -1.43 13.13
C GLU A 666 30.89 -2.46 14.09
N VAL A 667 29.86 -3.16 13.62
CA VAL A 667 29.25 -4.28 14.33
C VAL A 667 30.04 -5.55 14.03
N LEU A 668 30.45 -6.27 15.07
CA LEU A 668 31.11 -7.56 14.95
C LEU A 668 30.10 -8.71 15.00
N LYS A 669 29.20 -8.67 15.98
CA LYS A 669 28.23 -9.73 16.25
C LYS A 669 27.05 -9.17 17.02
N THR A 670 25.87 -9.73 16.75
CA THR A 670 24.65 -9.49 17.53
C THR A 670 24.09 -10.83 17.98
N GLU A 671 23.68 -10.90 19.24
CA GLU A 671 22.98 -12.03 19.85
C GLU A 671 21.72 -11.54 20.56
N GLY A 672 20.84 -12.48 20.92
CA GLY A 672 19.60 -12.18 21.65
C GLY A 672 18.35 -12.25 20.79
N PHE A 673 17.28 -11.64 21.28
CA PHE A 673 15.96 -11.64 20.67
C PHE A 673 15.29 -10.27 20.86
N ILE A 674 14.13 -10.07 20.24
CA ILE A 674 13.38 -8.81 20.31
C ILE A 674 13.24 -8.32 21.76
N GLY A 675 13.63 -7.08 22.01
CA GLY A 675 13.64 -6.45 23.34
C GLY A 675 14.89 -6.71 24.19
N ASN A 676 15.74 -7.68 23.84
CA ASN A 676 16.91 -8.10 24.62
C ASN A 676 18.07 -8.52 23.71
N PHE A 677 18.57 -7.60 22.90
CA PHE A 677 19.75 -7.81 22.08
C PHE A 677 21.03 -7.36 22.79
N ILE A 678 22.12 -8.06 22.49
CA ILE A 678 23.48 -7.66 22.84
C ILE A 678 24.27 -7.57 21.54
N THR A 679 24.75 -6.38 21.21
CA THR A 679 25.60 -6.16 20.03
C THR A 679 27.01 -5.81 20.47
N LYS A 680 27.98 -6.60 20.00
CA LYS A 680 29.40 -6.33 20.14
C LYS A 680 29.86 -5.43 19.00
N ILE A 681 30.42 -4.28 19.35
CA ILE A 681 30.94 -3.27 18.42
C ILE A 681 32.45 -3.13 18.57
N ARG A 682 33.11 -2.66 17.52
CA ARG A 682 34.54 -2.33 17.51
C ARG A 682 34.79 -0.96 16.93
N ASN A 683 35.58 -0.14 17.63
CA ASN A 683 36.15 1.07 17.06
C ASN A 683 37.29 0.68 16.11
N ARG A 684 37.17 1.07 14.84
CA ARG A 684 38.08 0.72 13.74
C ARG A 684 39.42 1.45 13.82
N THR A 685 39.52 2.51 14.63
CA THR A 685 40.74 3.29 14.81
C THR A 685 41.52 2.83 16.04
N THR A 686 40.84 2.59 17.17
CA THR A 686 41.48 2.19 18.43
C THR A 686 41.50 0.68 18.66
N ASN A 687 40.78 -0.10 17.86
CA ASN A 687 40.48 -1.53 18.08
C ASN A 687 39.78 -1.83 19.41
N GLU A 688 39.26 -0.81 20.10
CA GLU A 688 38.49 -1.00 21.32
C GLU A 688 37.15 -1.69 21.02
N GLU A 689 36.86 -2.75 21.75
CA GLU A 689 35.60 -3.49 21.65
C GLU A 689 34.69 -3.17 22.84
N ARG A 690 33.39 -3.03 22.57
CA ARG A 690 32.37 -2.79 23.60
C ARG A 690 31.11 -3.58 23.30
N GLU A 691 30.37 -3.91 24.34
CA GLU A 691 29.04 -4.52 24.21
C GLU A 691 27.96 -3.49 24.51
N ILE A 692 26.92 -3.47 23.67
CA ILE A 692 25.76 -2.60 23.81
C ILE A 692 24.53 -3.48 23.98
N ARG A 693 23.76 -3.24 25.04
CA ARG A 693 22.44 -3.82 25.25
C ARG A 693 21.38 -2.89 24.68
N HIS A 694 20.45 -3.43 23.91
CA HIS A 694 19.37 -2.67 23.28
C HIS A 694 18.16 -3.55 23.00
N GLY A 695 17.00 -2.94 22.87
CA GLY A 695 15.74 -3.62 22.60
C GLY A 695 15.50 -3.86 21.11
N ILE A 696 15.93 -2.93 20.27
CA ILE A 696 15.68 -2.95 18.82
C ILE A 696 16.91 -2.54 18.02
N VAL A 697 16.98 -3.01 16.77
CA VAL A 697 18.00 -2.61 15.79
C VAL A 697 17.34 -1.97 14.57
N ILE A 698 17.79 -0.78 14.20
CA ILE A 698 17.43 -0.10 12.96
C ILE A 698 18.63 -0.11 12.03
N MET A 699 18.48 -0.73 10.85
CA MET A 699 19.50 -0.73 9.81
C MET A 699 19.30 0.44 8.84
N ALA A 700 20.21 1.41 8.89
CA ALA A 700 20.21 2.62 8.07
C ALA A 700 21.55 2.82 7.32
N THR A 701 22.15 1.73 6.86
CA THR A 701 23.49 1.69 6.25
C THR A 701 23.59 2.36 4.88
N GLY A 702 22.45 2.77 4.30
CA GLY A 702 22.38 3.50 3.04
C GLY A 702 22.64 2.61 1.82
N ALA A 703 23.02 3.27 0.72
CA ALA A 703 23.34 2.62 -0.55
C ALA A 703 24.65 3.20 -1.10
N GLN A 704 25.32 2.41 -1.94
CA GLN A 704 26.55 2.82 -2.61
C GLN A 704 26.29 3.12 -4.08
N GLU A 705 26.97 4.15 -4.58
CA GLU A 705 27.00 4.45 -6.00
C GLU A 705 27.73 3.33 -6.76
N PHE A 706 27.13 2.85 -7.84
CA PHE A 706 27.82 1.93 -8.74
C PHE A 706 28.94 2.65 -9.49
N LYS A 707 30.17 2.15 -9.34
CA LYS A 707 31.35 2.63 -10.07
C LYS A 707 31.54 1.77 -11.32
N PRO A 708 31.31 2.29 -12.54
CA PRO A 708 31.26 1.49 -13.76
C PRO A 708 32.66 1.17 -14.31
N HIS A 709 33.56 0.64 -13.48
CA HIS A 709 34.90 0.23 -13.90
C HIS A 709 34.81 -0.80 -15.04
N GLY A 710 35.59 -0.58 -16.11
CA GLY A 710 35.57 -1.43 -17.30
C GLY A 710 34.45 -1.09 -18.30
N PHE A 711 33.53 -0.19 -17.97
CA PHE A 711 32.52 0.34 -18.89
C PHE A 711 32.92 1.74 -19.36
N TYR A 712 32.75 1.99 -20.66
CA TYR A 712 32.81 3.34 -21.23
C TYR A 712 34.10 4.13 -20.93
N ASP A 713 35.23 3.46 -20.67
CA ASP A 713 36.48 4.10 -20.23
C ASP A 713 36.36 4.96 -18.94
N TYR A 714 35.40 4.63 -18.08
CA TYR A 714 35.26 5.24 -16.76
C TYR A 714 36.55 5.07 -15.94
N GLY A 715 37.05 6.17 -15.39
CA GLY A 715 38.32 6.25 -14.68
C GLY A 715 39.56 6.42 -15.56
N LYS A 716 39.44 6.28 -16.88
CA LYS A 716 40.54 6.52 -17.84
C LYS A 716 40.43 7.87 -18.54
N HIS A 717 39.22 8.36 -18.79
CA HIS A 717 38.99 9.61 -19.50
C HIS A 717 38.40 10.70 -18.56
N PRO A 718 38.95 11.93 -18.55
CA PRO A 718 38.61 12.96 -17.55
C PRO A 718 37.21 13.58 -17.70
N ASN A 719 36.57 13.42 -18.85
CA ASN A 719 35.21 13.94 -19.13
C ASN A 719 34.10 12.89 -18.89
N ILE A 720 34.38 11.82 -18.14
CA ILE A 720 33.40 10.77 -17.84
C ILE A 720 33.12 10.80 -16.35
N PHE A 721 31.85 11.00 -16.02
CA PHE A 721 31.37 11.11 -14.65
C PHE A 721 30.20 10.16 -14.46
N THR A 722 30.07 9.61 -13.25
CA THR A 722 28.77 9.14 -12.80
C THR A 722 27.82 10.34 -12.62
N SER A 723 26.51 10.12 -12.56
CA SER A 723 25.56 11.21 -12.38
C SER A 723 25.73 11.95 -11.05
N LEU A 724 26.17 11.26 -9.97
CA LEU A 724 26.43 11.92 -8.70
C LEU A 724 27.72 12.74 -8.75
N GLU A 725 28.79 12.21 -9.37
CA GLU A 725 30.03 12.97 -9.59
C GLU A 725 29.81 14.22 -10.44
N LEU A 726 29.00 14.11 -11.50
CA LEU A 726 28.65 15.26 -12.33
C LEU A 726 27.92 16.33 -11.50
N LYS A 727 27.00 15.92 -10.62
CA LYS A 727 26.28 16.84 -9.73
C LYS A 727 27.24 17.57 -8.78
N GLU A 728 28.21 16.86 -8.23
CA GLU A 728 29.26 17.44 -7.39
C GLU A 728 30.11 18.44 -8.18
N LYS A 729 30.52 18.08 -9.40
CA LYS A 729 31.32 18.95 -10.28
C LYS A 729 30.59 20.21 -10.70
N ILE A 730 29.34 20.11 -11.14
CA ILE A 730 28.49 21.27 -11.48
C ILE A 730 28.41 22.26 -10.31
N ALA A 731 28.35 21.76 -9.07
CA ALA A 731 28.26 22.62 -7.90
C ALA A 731 29.61 23.19 -7.44
N GLN A 732 30.73 22.55 -7.77
CA GLN A 732 32.08 23.01 -7.45
C GLN A 732 32.59 24.07 -8.44
N ASP A 733 32.41 23.82 -9.73
CA ASP A 733 32.92 24.68 -10.80
C ASP A 733 31.95 24.71 -11.97
N LYS A 734 31.12 25.74 -12.01
CA LYS A 734 30.18 25.97 -13.12
C LYS A 734 30.90 26.40 -14.40
N GLU A 735 32.06 27.05 -14.30
CA GLU A 735 32.79 27.58 -15.44
C GLU A 735 33.29 26.45 -16.34
N GLN A 736 33.67 25.31 -15.74
CA GLN A 736 34.07 24.09 -16.47
C GLN A 736 33.05 23.65 -17.54
N PHE A 737 31.76 23.97 -17.36
CA PHE A 737 30.67 23.51 -18.22
C PHE A 737 30.18 24.56 -19.23
N LYS A 738 30.61 25.83 -19.14
CA LYS A 738 30.14 26.90 -20.05
C LYS A 738 30.52 26.63 -21.51
N ASP A 739 31.75 26.21 -21.76
CA ASP A 739 32.26 25.98 -23.13
C ASP A 739 31.92 24.59 -23.69
N LYS A 740 31.23 23.75 -22.92
CA LYS A 740 30.83 22.42 -23.37
C LYS A 740 29.68 22.55 -24.35
N LYS A 741 29.88 22.01 -25.57
CA LYS A 741 28.88 22.06 -26.64
C LYS A 741 27.86 20.91 -26.55
N GLN A 742 28.29 19.74 -26.10
CA GLN A 742 27.46 18.54 -26.10
C GLN A 742 27.71 17.66 -24.86
N VAL A 743 26.64 17.09 -24.31
CA VAL A 743 26.67 16.14 -23.18
C VAL A 743 25.74 14.98 -23.47
N VAL A 744 26.18 13.76 -23.14
CA VAL A 744 25.36 12.55 -23.23
C VAL A 744 25.26 11.87 -21.86
N PHE A 745 24.02 11.56 -21.46
CA PHE A 745 23.71 10.73 -20.31
C PHE A 745 23.34 9.32 -20.78
N ILE A 746 23.85 8.30 -20.09
CA ILE A 746 23.56 6.90 -20.38
C ILE A 746 22.82 6.34 -19.17
N GLN A 747 21.55 5.95 -19.35
CA GLN A 747 20.73 5.42 -18.27
C GLN A 747 20.96 3.91 -18.06
N CYS A 748 20.58 3.44 -16.88
CA CYS A 748 20.62 2.02 -16.50
C CYS A 748 22.04 1.40 -16.44
N VAL A 749 23.10 2.21 -16.34
CA VAL A 749 24.46 1.69 -16.15
C VAL A 749 24.55 0.95 -14.81
N GLY A 750 24.84 -0.36 -14.85
CA GLY A 750 24.88 -1.22 -13.67
C GLY A 750 23.49 -1.57 -13.10
N SER A 751 22.40 -1.43 -13.86
CA SER A 751 21.04 -1.78 -13.42
C SER A 751 20.20 -2.31 -14.57
N ARG A 752 19.11 -3.03 -14.26
CA ARG A 752 18.24 -3.68 -15.28
C ARG A 752 19.05 -4.56 -16.24
N ASN A 753 19.99 -5.32 -15.69
CA ASN A 753 20.79 -6.33 -16.39
C ASN A 753 20.69 -7.68 -15.66
N GLU A 754 21.33 -8.71 -16.18
CA GLU A 754 21.22 -10.08 -15.64
C GLU A 754 21.73 -10.19 -14.19
N GLU A 755 22.84 -9.55 -13.85
CA GLU A 755 23.38 -9.54 -12.47
C GLU A 755 22.54 -8.72 -11.50
N ARG A 756 21.98 -7.60 -11.98
CA ARG A 756 21.22 -6.62 -11.21
C ARG A 756 19.87 -6.37 -11.90
N PRO A 757 18.94 -7.35 -11.85
CA PRO A 757 17.63 -7.26 -12.52
C PRO A 757 16.66 -6.42 -11.69
N TYR A 758 17.08 -5.20 -11.34
CA TYR A 758 16.30 -4.22 -10.59
C TYR A 758 16.54 -2.81 -11.13
N CYS A 759 15.58 -1.92 -10.86
CA CYS A 759 15.72 -0.49 -11.10
C CYS A 759 16.44 0.17 -9.91
N SER A 760 17.43 1.03 -10.17
CA SER A 760 18.07 1.83 -9.12
C SER A 760 17.23 3.04 -8.66
N ARG A 761 16.01 3.20 -9.19
CA ARG A 761 14.96 4.15 -8.78
C ARG A 761 15.27 5.65 -8.94
N THR A 762 16.51 6.10 -8.83
CA THR A 762 16.90 7.53 -8.77
C THR A 762 17.60 8.05 -10.03
N CYS A 763 18.20 7.16 -10.83
CA CYS A 763 19.09 7.54 -11.94
C CYS A 763 18.43 8.38 -13.03
N CYS A 764 17.15 8.16 -13.36
CA CYS A 764 16.42 8.98 -14.34
C CYS A 764 16.21 10.41 -13.83
N THR A 765 15.75 10.57 -12.59
CA THR A 765 15.56 11.88 -11.97
C THR A 765 16.87 12.63 -11.86
N LEU A 766 17.95 11.97 -11.42
CA LEU A 766 19.26 12.62 -11.27
C LEU A 766 19.85 13.06 -12.61
N ALA A 767 19.67 12.29 -13.68
CA ALA A 767 20.11 12.68 -15.02
C ALA A 767 19.35 13.91 -15.53
N ILE A 768 18.03 13.95 -15.31
CA ILE A 768 17.19 15.10 -15.68
C ILE A 768 17.56 16.34 -14.87
N GLU A 769 17.78 16.19 -13.56
CA GLU A 769 18.22 17.28 -12.69
C GLU A 769 19.55 17.88 -13.18
N ASN A 770 20.54 17.04 -13.45
CA ASN A 770 21.83 17.50 -13.98
C ASN A 770 21.68 18.15 -15.36
N ALA A 771 20.82 17.62 -16.23
CA ALA A 771 20.57 18.20 -17.54
C ALA A 771 19.95 19.60 -17.44
N LEU A 772 18.99 19.79 -16.52
CA LEU A 772 18.39 21.10 -16.24
C LEU A 772 19.43 22.09 -15.70
N ALA A 773 20.28 21.65 -14.76
CA ALA A 773 21.35 22.48 -14.21
C ALA A 773 22.38 22.89 -15.28
N LEU A 774 22.74 21.98 -16.20
CA LEU A 774 23.62 22.32 -17.33
C LEU A 774 22.97 23.32 -18.29
N LYS A 775 21.66 23.19 -18.55
CA LYS A 775 20.90 24.15 -19.37
C LYS A 775 20.79 25.54 -18.72
N GLU A 776 20.84 25.63 -17.40
CA GLU A 776 20.93 26.92 -16.70
C GLU A 776 22.31 27.57 -16.84
N ILE A 777 23.38 26.77 -16.93
CA ILE A 777 24.75 27.27 -17.10
C ILE A 777 25.00 27.66 -18.56
N ASN A 778 24.59 26.82 -19.50
CA ASN A 778 24.70 27.04 -20.94
C ASN A 778 23.39 26.62 -21.63
N PRO A 779 22.49 27.56 -21.97
CA PRO A 779 21.24 27.25 -22.66
C PRO A 779 21.40 26.53 -24.01
N GLU A 780 22.51 26.80 -24.71
CA GLU A 780 22.80 26.29 -26.06
C GLU A 780 23.44 24.89 -26.07
N ILE A 781 23.75 24.32 -24.89
CA ILE A 781 24.37 22.99 -24.81
C ILE A 781 23.41 21.91 -25.35
N ASP A 782 23.90 21.08 -26.26
CA ASP A 782 23.13 19.92 -26.73
C ASP A 782 23.20 18.79 -25.69
N ILE A 783 22.06 18.41 -25.12
CA ILE A 783 21.99 17.32 -24.16
C ILE A 783 21.20 16.15 -24.73
N TYR A 784 21.80 14.97 -24.66
CA TYR A 784 21.19 13.71 -25.04
C TYR A 784 21.07 12.79 -23.83
N ILE A 785 19.90 12.21 -23.59
CA ILE A 785 19.68 11.18 -22.56
C ILE A 785 19.31 9.88 -23.27
N LEU A 786 20.23 8.91 -23.27
CA LEU A 786 20.01 7.57 -23.81
C LEU A 786 19.29 6.73 -22.75
N TYR A 787 18.11 6.20 -23.07
CA TYR A 787 17.26 5.53 -22.09
C TYR A 787 16.51 4.31 -22.66
N ARG A 788 15.99 3.45 -21.78
CA ARG A 788 15.03 2.39 -22.15
C ARG A 788 13.60 2.84 -21.86
N ASP A 789 13.38 3.22 -20.59
CA ASP A 789 12.15 3.84 -20.08
C ASP A 789 12.51 5.03 -19.19
N VAL A 790 11.80 6.16 -19.31
CA VAL A 790 11.96 7.28 -18.37
C VAL A 790 11.10 7.03 -17.14
N ARG A 791 11.75 6.84 -15.98
CA ARG A 791 11.10 6.52 -14.70
C ARG A 791 11.02 7.71 -13.74
N THR A 792 10.45 8.82 -14.18
CA THR A 792 10.13 10.01 -13.35
C THR A 792 8.71 9.92 -12.78
N TYR A 793 8.51 9.09 -11.75
CA TYR A 793 7.21 8.84 -11.14
C TYR A 793 6.71 9.98 -10.24
N GLY A 794 5.41 10.00 -9.95
CA GLY A 794 4.77 11.03 -9.15
C GLY A 794 4.88 12.41 -9.77
N LEU A 795 5.11 13.40 -8.91
CA LEU A 795 5.29 14.81 -9.27
C LEU A 795 6.60 15.11 -10.01
N LYS A 796 7.55 14.15 -10.03
CA LYS A 796 8.83 14.32 -10.74
C LYS A 796 8.70 14.33 -12.26
N GLU A 797 7.51 14.00 -12.77
CA GLU A 797 7.21 14.08 -14.21
C GLU A 797 7.29 15.51 -14.75
N ASP A 798 7.01 16.52 -13.91
CA ASP A 798 7.08 17.92 -14.33
C ASP A 798 8.49 18.32 -14.75
N TYR A 799 9.51 17.82 -14.04
CA TYR A 799 10.91 18.05 -14.43
C TYR A 799 11.30 17.34 -15.72
N TYR A 800 10.69 16.18 -16.02
CA TYR A 800 10.87 15.53 -17.31
C TYR A 800 10.25 16.37 -18.43
N ALA A 801 9.05 16.91 -18.22
CA ALA A 801 8.41 17.82 -19.17
C ALA A 801 9.27 19.09 -19.38
N GLN A 802 9.73 19.71 -18.29
CA GLN A 802 10.60 20.89 -18.32
C GLN A 802 11.91 20.64 -19.08
N ALA A 803 12.54 19.47 -18.89
CA ALA A 803 13.76 19.13 -19.62
C ALA A 803 13.50 19.05 -21.14
N ARG A 804 12.36 18.49 -21.54
CA ARG A 804 11.97 18.44 -22.97
C ARG A 804 11.71 19.83 -23.54
N GLU A 805 11.06 20.71 -22.78
CA GLU A 805 10.84 22.11 -23.18
C GLU A 805 12.16 22.87 -23.37
N LYS A 806 13.17 22.58 -22.54
CA LYS A 806 14.53 23.09 -22.69
C LYS A 806 15.36 22.36 -23.76
N ASN A 807 14.71 21.64 -24.68
CA ASN A 807 15.33 20.93 -25.80
C ASN A 807 16.37 19.86 -25.38
N VAL A 808 16.17 19.21 -24.22
CA VAL A 808 16.92 17.98 -23.88
C VAL A 808 16.35 16.83 -24.72
N LYS A 809 17.22 16.15 -25.45
CA LYS A 809 16.86 15.10 -26.41
C LYS A 809 16.88 13.74 -25.71
N PHE A 810 15.76 13.01 -25.77
CA PHE A 810 15.65 11.67 -25.16
C PHE A 810 15.67 10.63 -26.28
N ILE A 811 16.71 9.80 -26.31
CA ILE A 811 16.90 8.77 -27.34
C ILE A 811 16.69 7.40 -26.70
N ARG A 812 15.67 6.68 -27.18
CA ARG A 812 15.40 5.32 -26.71
C ARG A 812 16.42 4.34 -27.31
N PHE A 813 16.86 3.36 -26.53
CA PHE A 813 17.59 2.19 -27.01
C PHE A 813 16.96 0.90 -26.47
N GLU A 814 17.20 -0.22 -27.15
CA GLU A 814 16.66 -1.52 -26.77
C GLU A 814 17.54 -2.25 -25.76
N LYS A 815 16.95 -3.22 -25.04
CA LYS A 815 17.67 -4.01 -24.02
C LYS A 815 18.91 -4.71 -24.59
N LYS A 816 18.86 -5.15 -25.86
CA LYS A 816 19.93 -5.88 -26.56
C LYS A 816 20.96 -4.98 -27.26
N THR A 817 20.74 -3.66 -27.31
CA THR A 817 21.66 -2.74 -27.99
C THR A 817 22.97 -2.62 -27.21
N LEU A 818 24.07 -3.11 -27.79
CA LEU A 818 25.42 -2.86 -27.30
C LEU A 818 25.87 -1.47 -27.76
N HIS A 819 26.04 -0.54 -26.81
CA HIS A 819 26.63 0.76 -27.12
C HIS A 819 28.13 0.60 -27.35
N LYS A 820 28.61 0.95 -28.55
CA LYS A 820 30.05 1.05 -28.82
C LYS A 820 30.47 2.51 -28.69
N PHE A 821 31.33 2.77 -27.72
CA PHE A 821 31.90 4.09 -27.51
C PHE A 821 33.33 4.10 -28.02
N GLN A 822 33.65 5.10 -28.83
CA GLN A 822 35.00 5.31 -29.34
C GLN A 822 35.38 6.77 -29.12
N TRP A 823 36.52 6.99 -28.47
CA TRP A 823 37.11 8.32 -28.39
C TRP A 823 37.86 8.63 -29.68
N LYS A 824 37.57 9.78 -30.29
CA LYS A 824 38.35 10.34 -31.39
C LYS A 824 38.63 11.80 -31.10
N GLU A 825 39.90 12.19 -31.03
CA GLU A 825 40.34 13.60 -30.83
C GLU A 825 39.64 14.28 -29.63
N ASN A 826 39.61 13.62 -28.46
CA ASN A 826 38.95 14.08 -27.23
C ASN A 826 37.42 14.28 -27.32
N LYS A 827 36.78 13.73 -28.37
CA LYS A 827 35.32 13.65 -28.51
C LYS A 827 34.84 12.21 -28.37
N LEU A 828 33.79 12.01 -27.58
CA LEU A 828 33.15 10.71 -27.43
C LEU A 828 32.21 10.48 -28.61
N ARG A 829 32.54 9.54 -29.49
CA ARG A 829 31.60 9.03 -30.48
C ARG A 829 30.80 7.90 -29.84
N CYS A 830 29.51 8.15 -29.61
CA CYS A 830 28.56 7.11 -29.29
C CYS A 830 28.00 6.52 -30.59
N ALA A 831 28.40 5.30 -30.93
CA ALA A 831 27.69 4.51 -31.93
C ALA A 831 26.61 3.70 -31.20
N TYR A 832 25.37 4.10 -31.35
CA TYR A 832 24.21 3.25 -31.07
C TYR A 832 23.69 2.75 -32.42
N MET A 833 23.63 1.43 -32.60
CA MET A 833 22.86 0.87 -33.70
C MET A 833 21.40 0.87 -33.25
N ASN A 834 20.61 1.82 -33.76
CA ASN A 834 19.19 1.56 -33.91
C ASN A 834 19.09 0.41 -34.92
N GLN A 835 18.42 -0.68 -34.58
CA GLN A 835 17.84 -1.54 -35.61
C GLN A 835 16.56 -0.88 -36.14
N VAL A 836 16.64 0.39 -36.56
CA VAL A 836 15.64 1.06 -37.41
C VAL A 836 16.34 2.15 -38.21
#